data_AF-A0A7S9D0T5-F1
#
_entry.id   AF-A0A7S9D0T5-F1
#
_cell.length_a   1.000
_cell.length_b   1.000
_cell.length_c   1.000
_cell.angle_alpha   90.00
_cell.angle_beta   90.00
_cell.angle_gamma   90.00
#
_symmetry.space_group_name_H-M   'P 1'
#
loop_
_entity.id
_entity.type
_entity.pdbx_description
1 polymer ?
#
loop_
_entity_poly.entity_id
_entity_poly.type
_entity_poly.pdbx_seq_one_letter_code
_entity_poly.pdbx_strand_id
1 'polypeptide(L)'
;MAATVLWLTPASAEEHERKSCQLGSPGHEVKHVIYIQFDNVHLTRDNPNVPSDLEQMPHLYNFLKDNGTLLNKHYTVLISHTTAGITSSLTGLYPDRMGLTVTNSYDYYNPATGVPTFTSAFKYWTAPVAAPIDSRPNMITTGGKNTPAPWVTYTRAGCDVGYVPTANAVLENAVAGAFKAGPTDLFSAANAGDTQIDLFSNKGFNVGDTIVIDQGANQETAKIDHFSGFFTVLTSPLTKSHAQNVSVWEPAADPIDRTGDITTIFGANSSEWLDALDSQEAPFGSAAAAKATTDFVGIAVHCGNGRTSLCASTSTARPDLLPDEPGGYQNFRALFGAKYVNPAITHGSPSVNDINGAPITDQFGHPGFPGFDSMSAAVTLGYVAQMQEAGIPVTYAYISDLHDNHAGGGAYGPGEADYVAALKSYDDAFAKFFARLATAGINKNNTLFIVTADENDHFAGQQAQNCNGVTTACVYNAASGNPRHGRFDLTNNGQDVSTWTGPSTWPPATANGPLVGEVGYNMSWLIGSKINGTGYDISFDSAPSFYIYGQPQAFDATGHVVVNPVLRAFEKAAAGLKAFDPYVDATQLTPVANYLVDGPTLKALHMINADPQRTMSFTMFSKPDYYFQTFSPCPGKSQGCLNDAFAWIHGDYSNDIGQTWLGMAGPGVKNGAIDDTTWTDHTDIVPTVNTLLGLKPDYQADGRVIAQILHPSVARGRDGEAHTRLGDLYKQLNAPYGAFAHALIVASTAAIKADDATYLSVELKIQALTTQRDALAQQMKDVLDPQPVGEGRDERDEARFGPNGHSVQLIGEGFKLLAAAQSLAGL
;
A
#
# COMPACT_ATOMS: atom_id res chain seq x y z
N MET A 1 -65.57 -22.02 -35.82
CA MET A 1 -64.84 -22.21 -34.56
C MET A 1 -63.49 -22.82 -34.89
N ALA A 2 -62.41 -22.05 -34.76
CA ALA A 2 -61.04 -22.56 -34.84
C ALA A 2 -60.30 -21.97 -33.64
N ALA A 3 -59.81 -22.84 -32.77
CA ALA A 3 -59.11 -22.47 -31.55
C ALA A 3 -57.63 -22.19 -31.86
N THR A 4 -57.19 -20.98 -31.56
CA THR A 4 -55.78 -20.60 -31.63
C THR A 4 -55.11 -20.94 -30.30
N VAL A 5 -54.21 -21.92 -30.31
CA VAL A 5 -53.34 -22.25 -29.17
C VAL A 5 -52.19 -21.23 -29.16
N LEU A 6 -52.16 -20.36 -28.15
CA LEU A 6 -51.02 -19.48 -27.87
C LEU A 6 -49.89 -20.32 -27.25
N TRP A 7 -48.75 -20.38 -27.92
CA TRP A 7 -47.51 -20.88 -27.34
C TRP A 7 -46.88 -19.74 -26.52
N LEU A 8 -46.80 -19.91 -25.20
CA LEU A 8 -45.98 -19.07 -24.33
C LEU A 8 -44.51 -19.40 -24.63
N THR A 9 -43.76 -18.42 -25.14
CA THR A 9 -42.31 -18.52 -25.33
C THR A 9 -41.57 -18.40 -23.98
N PRO A 10 -40.40 -19.04 -23.81
CA PRO A 10 -39.65 -19.07 -22.54
C PRO A 10 -38.80 -17.80 -22.29
N ALA A 11 -39.21 -16.66 -22.83
CA ALA A 11 -38.42 -15.42 -22.80
C ALA A 11 -38.19 -14.85 -21.38
N SER A 12 -39.05 -15.21 -20.41
CA SER A 12 -38.94 -14.65 -19.05
C SER A 12 -37.89 -15.32 -18.16
N ALA A 13 -37.40 -16.53 -18.50
CA ALA A 13 -36.34 -17.20 -17.72
C ALA A 13 -34.94 -16.78 -18.21
N GLU A 14 -34.74 -16.68 -19.53
CA GLU A 14 -33.48 -16.21 -20.14
C GLU A 14 -33.19 -14.71 -19.89
N GLU A 15 -34.21 -13.88 -19.68
CA GLU A 15 -34.01 -12.47 -19.30
C GLU A 15 -33.78 -12.30 -17.78
N HIS A 16 -34.20 -13.29 -16.97
CA HIS A 16 -33.98 -13.34 -15.52
C HIS A 16 -32.58 -13.88 -15.17
N GLU A 17 -32.06 -14.85 -15.94
CA GLU A 17 -30.67 -15.34 -15.82
C GLU A 17 -29.63 -14.29 -16.21
N ARG A 18 -29.91 -13.42 -17.19
CA ARG A 18 -29.02 -12.33 -17.63
C ARG A 18 -28.75 -11.23 -16.59
N LYS A 19 -29.37 -11.27 -15.40
CA LYS A 19 -29.23 -10.24 -14.35
C LYS A 19 -28.69 -10.77 -13.02
N SER A 20 -28.17 -12.00 -13.00
CA SER A 20 -27.46 -12.62 -11.87
C SER A 20 -25.94 -12.59 -12.11
N CYS A 21 -25.12 -12.68 -11.06
CA CYS A 21 -23.66 -12.68 -11.19
C CYS A 21 -23.16 -13.83 -12.08
N GLN A 22 -22.35 -13.51 -13.10
CA GLN A 22 -21.82 -14.49 -14.07
C GLN A 22 -20.30 -14.41 -14.16
N LEU A 23 -19.62 -15.22 -13.34
CA LEU A 23 -18.19 -15.51 -13.53
C LEU A 23 -18.07 -16.53 -14.67
N GLY A 24 -17.65 -16.08 -15.86
CA GLY A 24 -17.58 -16.85 -17.11
C GLY A 24 -16.50 -17.94 -17.19
N SER A 25 -16.13 -18.53 -16.05
CA SER A 25 -15.10 -19.58 -15.97
C SER A 25 -15.44 -20.77 -16.89
N PRO A 26 -14.45 -21.45 -17.50
CA PRO A 26 -14.71 -22.63 -18.30
C PRO A 26 -15.52 -23.67 -17.53
N GLY A 27 -16.67 -24.07 -18.07
CA GLY A 27 -17.58 -25.02 -17.39
C GLY A 27 -18.44 -24.41 -16.26
N HIS A 28 -18.35 -23.09 -16.02
CA HIS A 28 -19.05 -22.37 -14.95
C HIS A 28 -18.74 -22.92 -13.54
N GLU A 29 -17.51 -23.39 -13.35
CA GLU A 29 -17.08 -24.04 -12.11
C GLU A 29 -16.84 -23.02 -10.99
N VAL A 30 -16.26 -21.86 -11.29
CA VAL A 30 -16.01 -20.80 -10.32
C VAL A 30 -17.28 -20.00 -10.04
N LYS A 31 -17.69 -19.97 -8.78
CA LYS A 31 -18.82 -19.21 -8.25
C LYS A 31 -18.40 -18.12 -7.26
N HIS A 32 -17.24 -18.31 -6.64
CA HIS A 32 -16.70 -17.40 -5.63
C HIS A 32 -15.24 -17.04 -5.94
N VAL A 33 -14.85 -15.83 -5.57
CA VAL A 33 -13.47 -15.35 -5.59
C VAL A 33 -13.15 -14.85 -4.19
N ILE A 34 -12.11 -15.40 -3.59
CA ILE A 34 -11.59 -14.98 -2.29
C ILE A 34 -10.14 -14.58 -2.50
N TYR A 35 -9.89 -13.28 -2.46
CA TYR A 35 -8.57 -12.69 -2.53
C TYR A 35 -8.17 -12.20 -1.14
N ILE A 36 -7.02 -12.66 -0.63
CA ILE A 36 -6.47 -12.26 0.66
C ILE A 36 -5.05 -11.75 0.43
N GLN A 37 -4.75 -10.57 0.95
CA GLN A 37 -3.43 -9.98 0.91
C GLN A 37 -3.03 -9.61 2.34
N PHE A 38 -1.84 -10.04 2.74
CA PHE A 38 -1.27 -9.63 4.01
C PHE A 38 -0.46 -8.35 3.83
N ASP A 39 -0.52 -7.46 4.83
CA ASP A 39 0.61 -6.57 5.16
C ASP A 39 1.70 -7.50 5.69
N ASN A 40 2.74 -7.73 4.91
CA ASN A 40 3.93 -8.50 5.31
C ASN A 40 3.68 -9.93 5.83
N VAL A 41 4.00 -10.93 5.00
CA VAL A 41 4.11 -12.34 5.41
C VAL A 41 5.23 -12.99 4.61
N HIS A 42 6.17 -13.61 5.28
CA HIS A 42 7.29 -14.27 4.62
C HIS A 42 7.02 -15.75 4.32
N LEU A 43 7.33 -16.14 3.08
CA LEU A 43 7.54 -17.55 2.72
C LEU A 43 8.99 -17.97 3.01
N THR A 44 9.93 -17.04 2.87
CA THR A 44 11.35 -17.22 3.17
C THR A 44 11.61 -17.10 4.67
N ARG A 45 12.74 -17.59 5.16
CA ARG A 45 13.07 -17.54 6.58
C ARG A 45 13.98 -16.35 6.90
N ASP A 46 13.54 -15.44 7.76
CA ASP A 46 14.36 -14.31 8.24
C ASP A 46 15.51 -14.77 9.12
N ASN A 47 15.23 -15.71 10.01
CA ASN A 47 16.25 -16.45 10.74
C ASN A 47 16.33 -17.88 10.19
N PRO A 48 17.48 -18.34 9.66
CA PRO A 48 17.60 -19.68 9.09
C PRO A 48 17.19 -20.84 10.03
N ASN A 49 17.24 -20.63 11.35
CA ASN A 49 16.88 -21.62 12.36
C ASN A 49 15.40 -21.60 12.77
N VAL A 50 14.64 -20.58 12.36
CA VAL A 50 13.20 -20.41 12.66
C VAL A 50 12.41 -20.69 11.36
N PRO A 51 11.32 -21.46 11.39
CA PRO A 51 10.45 -21.61 10.22
C PRO A 51 9.87 -20.26 9.79
N SER A 52 9.57 -20.10 8.49
CA SER A 52 8.94 -18.87 8.00
C SER A 52 7.51 -18.73 8.50
N ASP A 53 6.93 -17.55 8.33
CA ASP A 53 5.58 -17.21 8.79
C ASP A 53 4.55 -18.18 8.22
N LEU A 54 4.64 -18.45 6.91
CA LEU A 54 3.78 -19.44 6.25
C LEU A 54 4.04 -20.87 6.75
N GLU A 55 5.29 -21.27 7.00
CA GLU A 55 5.58 -22.60 7.59
C GLU A 55 4.95 -22.75 8.99
N GLN A 56 4.79 -21.65 9.72
CA GLN A 56 4.14 -21.59 11.03
C GLN A 56 2.60 -21.42 10.95
N MET A 57 2.05 -21.21 9.75
CA MET A 57 0.61 -21.24 9.44
C MET A 57 0.23 -22.44 8.55
N PRO A 58 0.42 -23.69 9.02
CA PRO A 58 0.28 -24.89 8.21
C PRO A 58 -1.12 -25.07 7.58
N HIS A 59 -2.22 -24.56 8.15
CA HIS A 59 -3.54 -24.69 7.53
C HIS A 59 -3.64 -23.92 6.21
N LEU A 60 -3.09 -22.70 6.17
CA LEU A 60 -3.02 -21.91 4.93
C LEU A 60 -1.96 -22.47 3.99
N TYR A 61 -0.74 -22.67 4.48
CA TYR A 61 0.39 -23.13 3.67
C TYR A 61 0.12 -24.47 2.99
N ASN A 62 -0.37 -25.46 3.73
CA ASN A 62 -0.72 -26.76 3.14
C ASN A 62 -1.92 -26.65 2.20
N PHE A 63 -2.90 -25.79 2.51
CA PHE A 63 -4.03 -25.57 1.60
C PHE A 63 -3.56 -25.08 0.23
N LEU A 64 -2.71 -24.05 0.19
CA LEU A 64 -2.17 -23.49 -1.05
C LEU A 64 -1.27 -24.48 -1.79
N LYS A 65 -0.32 -25.12 -1.10
CA LYS A 65 0.64 -26.04 -1.73
C LYS A 65 -0.02 -27.31 -2.27
N ASP A 66 -1.02 -27.86 -1.56
CA ASP A 66 -1.61 -29.17 -1.88
C ASP A 66 -2.83 -29.05 -2.80
N ASN A 67 -3.52 -27.91 -2.79
CA ASN A 67 -4.74 -27.68 -3.57
C ASN A 67 -4.59 -26.64 -4.69
N GLY A 68 -3.38 -26.14 -4.89
CA GLY A 68 -3.08 -25.10 -5.86
C GLY A 68 -1.60 -25.08 -6.23
N THR A 69 -1.12 -23.89 -6.60
CA THR A 69 0.30 -23.62 -6.83
C THR A 69 0.74 -22.45 -5.96
N LEU A 70 1.87 -22.61 -5.27
CA LEU A 70 2.51 -21.55 -4.47
C LEU A 70 3.78 -21.08 -5.18
N LEU A 71 3.77 -19.88 -5.71
CA LEU A 71 4.91 -19.24 -6.39
C LEU A 71 5.79 -18.54 -5.35
N ASN A 72 7.07 -18.88 -5.29
CA ASN A 72 8.04 -18.26 -4.38
C ASN A 72 8.85 -17.13 -5.04
N LYS A 73 8.75 -16.98 -6.37
CA LYS A 73 9.37 -15.90 -7.14
C LYS A 73 8.32 -14.93 -7.63
N HIS A 74 7.52 -14.45 -6.69
CA HIS A 74 6.61 -13.33 -6.90
C HIS A 74 7.29 -12.07 -6.38
N TYR A 75 7.11 -10.94 -7.04
CA TYR A 75 7.73 -9.68 -6.65
C TYR A 75 6.68 -8.58 -6.50
N THR A 76 6.96 -7.62 -5.61
CA THR A 76 6.18 -6.40 -5.47
C THR A 76 6.69 -5.30 -6.42
N VAL A 77 6.12 -4.09 -6.31
CA VAL A 77 6.48 -2.90 -7.09
C VAL A 77 7.54 -2.04 -6.37
N LEU A 78 7.95 -0.92 -6.97
CA LEU A 78 8.91 0.03 -6.38
C LEU A 78 8.35 1.46 -6.37
N ILE A 79 8.56 2.24 -5.31
CA ILE A 79 8.94 1.77 -3.96
C ILE A 79 7.85 0.80 -3.48
N SER A 80 8.15 -0.18 -2.62
CA SER A 80 7.11 -1.08 -2.10
C SER A 80 6.58 -0.50 -0.78
N HIS A 81 5.27 -0.24 -0.69
CA HIS A 81 4.53 -0.20 0.58
C HIS A 81 3.10 -0.68 0.33
N THR A 82 2.39 -0.98 1.42
CA THR A 82 0.97 -1.36 1.51
C THR A 82 0.09 -0.79 0.40
N THR A 83 0.03 0.54 0.21
CA THR A 83 -0.89 1.16 -0.76
C THR A 83 -0.55 0.75 -2.20
N ALA A 84 0.69 0.91 -2.64
CA ALA A 84 1.09 0.60 -4.02
C ALA A 84 1.13 -0.92 -4.27
N GLY A 85 1.57 -1.73 -3.30
CA GLY A 85 1.57 -3.19 -3.42
C GLY A 85 0.15 -3.76 -3.58
N ILE A 86 -0.79 -3.32 -2.73
CA ILE A 86 -2.19 -3.72 -2.86
C ILE A 86 -2.76 -3.22 -4.18
N THR A 87 -2.68 -1.92 -4.48
CA THR A 87 -3.31 -1.36 -5.67
C THR A 87 -2.74 -1.91 -6.99
N SER A 88 -1.44 -2.24 -7.06
CA SER A 88 -0.85 -2.95 -8.19
C SER A 88 -1.39 -4.37 -8.34
N SER A 89 -1.61 -5.07 -7.23
CA SER A 89 -2.22 -6.41 -7.23
C SER A 89 -3.70 -6.38 -7.65
N LEU A 90 -4.43 -5.31 -7.27
CA LEU A 90 -5.84 -5.13 -7.59
C LEU A 90 -6.07 -4.68 -9.04
N THR A 91 -5.21 -3.80 -9.58
CA THR A 91 -5.36 -3.22 -10.92
C THR A 91 -4.55 -3.94 -11.99
N GLY A 92 -3.49 -4.65 -11.61
CA GLY A 92 -2.55 -5.17 -12.58
C GLY A 92 -1.72 -4.06 -13.25
N LEU A 93 -1.63 -2.86 -12.65
CA LEU A 93 -0.88 -1.71 -13.18
C LEU A 93 0.31 -1.37 -12.28
N TYR A 94 1.38 -0.83 -12.87
CA TYR A 94 2.50 -0.28 -12.10
C TYR A 94 2.17 1.11 -11.52
N PRO A 95 2.91 1.57 -10.49
CA PRO A 95 2.62 2.81 -9.76
C PRO A 95 2.51 4.08 -10.59
N ASP A 96 3.29 4.23 -11.66
CA ASP A 96 3.22 5.37 -12.57
C ASP A 96 1.86 5.52 -13.26
N ARG A 97 1.18 4.40 -13.53
CA ARG A 97 -0.13 4.36 -14.18
C ARG A 97 -1.29 4.48 -13.20
N MET A 98 -1.01 4.59 -11.90
CA MET A 98 -1.99 4.84 -10.85
C MET A 98 -1.68 6.05 -9.96
N GLY A 99 -0.52 6.71 -10.15
CA GLY A 99 -0.19 7.96 -9.48
C GLY A 99 0.42 7.82 -8.09
N LEU A 100 0.82 6.60 -7.71
CA LEU A 100 1.25 6.22 -6.36
C LEU A 100 2.73 5.81 -6.30
N THR A 101 3.61 6.62 -6.87
CA THR A 101 5.01 6.26 -7.16
C THR A 101 5.96 6.28 -5.96
N VAL A 102 5.48 6.73 -4.79
CA VAL A 102 6.22 6.72 -3.50
C VAL A 102 5.42 5.99 -2.41
N THR A 103 4.32 5.32 -2.80
CA THR A 103 3.57 4.32 -2.02
C THR A 103 2.50 4.83 -1.06
N ASN A 104 2.74 4.82 0.26
CA ASN A 104 1.79 5.14 1.33
C ASN A 104 1.54 6.64 1.49
N SER A 105 2.52 7.45 1.06
CA SER A 105 2.39 8.90 0.96
C SER A 105 3.34 9.41 -0.09
N TYR A 106 3.13 10.65 -0.52
CA TYR A 106 4.03 11.32 -1.43
C TYR A 106 3.94 12.83 -1.22
N ASP A 107 4.97 13.54 -1.65
CA ASP A 107 4.87 14.98 -1.77
C ASP A 107 4.41 15.35 -3.18
N TYR A 108 3.70 16.46 -3.27
CA TYR A 108 3.47 17.15 -4.53
C TYR A 108 4.00 18.58 -4.45
N TYR A 109 4.52 19.08 -5.56
CA TYR A 109 4.94 20.47 -5.68
C TYR A 109 3.71 21.36 -5.77
N ASN A 110 3.46 22.14 -4.71
CA ASN A 110 2.33 23.07 -4.70
C ASN A 110 2.50 24.09 -5.85
N PRO A 111 1.58 24.14 -6.82
CA PRO A 111 1.72 25.02 -7.98
C PRO A 111 1.83 26.51 -7.64
N ALA A 112 1.31 26.94 -6.49
CA ALA A 112 1.34 28.34 -6.07
C ALA A 112 2.68 28.74 -5.44
N THR A 113 3.39 27.82 -4.79
CA THR A 113 4.61 28.14 -4.01
C THR A 113 5.87 27.45 -4.54
N GLY A 114 5.74 26.37 -5.32
CA GLY A 114 6.85 25.52 -5.75
C GLY A 114 7.50 24.73 -4.60
N VAL A 115 6.86 24.71 -3.43
CA VAL A 115 7.31 23.99 -2.23
C VAL A 115 6.62 22.62 -2.21
N PRO A 116 7.35 21.53 -1.93
CA PRO A 116 6.76 20.22 -1.69
C PRO A 116 5.76 20.26 -0.54
N THR A 117 4.64 19.57 -0.70
CA THR A 117 3.59 19.44 0.31
C THR A 117 3.21 17.97 0.43
N PHE A 118 3.20 17.47 1.65
CA PHE A 118 2.75 16.13 1.99
C PHE A 118 1.30 15.87 1.57
N THR A 119 1.06 14.66 1.09
CA THR A 119 -0.28 14.10 0.97
C THR A 119 -0.26 12.60 1.24
N SER A 120 -1.29 12.11 1.92
CA SER A 120 -1.49 10.67 2.11
C SER A 120 -1.99 10.03 0.81
N ALA A 121 -1.51 8.82 0.51
CA ALA A 121 -2.04 7.99 -0.56
C ALA A 121 -3.29 7.20 -0.14
N PHE A 122 -3.53 7.06 1.17
CA PHE A 122 -4.71 6.41 1.76
C PHE A 122 -5.94 7.31 1.67
N LYS A 123 -6.58 7.29 0.49
CA LYS A 123 -7.81 8.01 0.17
C LYS A 123 -8.69 7.16 -0.71
N TYR A 124 -9.99 7.43 -0.77
CA TYR A 124 -10.88 6.76 -1.70
C TYR A 124 -10.43 6.96 -3.15
N TRP A 125 -10.72 5.99 -4.01
CA TRP A 125 -10.27 5.89 -5.41
C TRP A 125 -10.39 7.20 -6.22
N THR A 126 -11.45 7.96 -6.00
CA THR A 126 -11.74 9.22 -6.73
C THR A 126 -11.50 10.49 -5.93
N ALA A 127 -11.04 10.38 -4.68
CA ALA A 127 -10.74 11.53 -3.84
C ALA A 127 -9.58 12.35 -4.44
N PRO A 128 -9.60 13.68 -4.29
CA PRO A 128 -8.56 14.53 -4.87
C PRO A 128 -7.27 14.55 -4.02
N VAL A 129 -6.17 14.96 -4.65
CA VAL A 129 -4.87 15.13 -3.98
C VAL A 129 -4.93 16.18 -2.86
N ALA A 130 -5.41 17.38 -3.18
CA ALA A 130 -5.34 18.53 -2.27
C ALA A 130 -6.34 19.65 -2.67
N ALA A 131 -7.60 19.30 -2.96
CA ALA A 131 -8.58 20.28 -3.45
C ALA A 131 -8.81 21.43 -2.43
N PRO A 132 -8.86 22.71 -2.88
CA PRO A 132 -8.88 23.18 -4.26
C PRO A 132 -7.50 23.45 -4.88
N ILE A 133 -6.39 23.24 -4.16
CA ILE A 133 -5.03 23.49 -4.66
C ILE A 133 -4.67 22.51 -5.78
N ASP A 134 -4.96 21.22 -5.56
CA ASP A 134 -4.90 20.20 -6.61
C ASP A 134 -6.15 19.30 -6.55
N SER A 135 -7.01 19.45 -7.55
CA SER A 135 -8.25 18.68 -7.68
C SER A 135 -8.11 17.42 -8.54
N ARG A 136 -6.90 17.07 -8.99
CA ARG A 136 -6.69 15.81 -9.69
C ARG A 136 -6.97 14.63 -8.75
N PRO A 137 -7.45 13.49 -9.27
CA PRO A 137 -7.70 12.32 -8.46
C PRO A 137 -6.39 11.79 -7.85
N ASN A 138 -6.47 11.23 -6.65
CA ASN A 138 -5.38 10.53 -5.99
C ASN A 138 -4.89 9.37 -6.89
N MET A 139 -5.84 8.53 -7.32
CA MET A 139 -5.60 7.50 -8.34
C MET A 139 -5.65 8.13 -9.74
N ILE A 140 -4.49 8.42 -10.33
CA ILE A 140 -4.38 9.08 -11.65
C ILE A 140 -3.62 8.22 -12.65
N THR A 141 -4.10 8.19 -13.89
CA THR A 141 -3.47 7.50 -15.01
C THR A 141 -3.21 8.45 -16.18
N THR A 142 -2.72 7.90 -17.30
CA THR A 142 -2.37 8.65 -18.51
C THR A 142 -3.49 9.59 -18.96
N GLY A 143 -3.12 10.83 -19.29
CA GLY A 143 -4.05 11.88 -19.70
C GLY A 143 -4.73 12.62 -18.55
N GLY A 144 -4.28 12.40 -17.31
CA GLY A 144 -4.80 13.09 -16.12
C GLY A 144 -6.16 12.57 -15.66
N LYS A 145 -6.54 11.37 -16.09
CA LYS A 145 -7.82 10.72 -15.79
C LYS A 145 -7.73 9.89 -14.52
N ASN A 146 -8.86 9.65 -13.87
CA ASN A 146 -8.91 8.67 -12.79
C ASN A 146 -8.56 7.26 -13.31
N THR A 147 -7.76 6.53 -12.54
CA THR A 147 -7.35 5.16 -12.87
C THR A 147 -8.58 4.23 -12.93
N PRO A 148 -8.68 3.32 -13.92
CA PRO A 148 -9.78 2.35 -13.97
C PRO A 148 -9.88 1.52 -12.69
N ALA A 149 -11.08 1.36 -12.16
CA ALA A 149 -11.26 0.72 -10.86
C ALA A 149 -11.32 -0.83 -10.96
N PRO A 150 -10.73 -1.56 -9.99
CA PRO A 150 -10.55 -3.01 -10.08
C PRO A 150 -11.86 -3.81 -9.94
N TRP A 151 -12.89 -3.25 -9.30
CA TRP A 151 -14.17 -3.94 -9.11
C TRP A 151 -15.05 -3.94 -10.37
N VAL A 152 -14.77 -3.07 -11.33
CA VAL A 152 -15.66 -2.79 -12.49
C VAL A 152 -15.88 -4.03 -13.35
N THR A 153 -14.83 -4.83 -13.56
CA THR A 153 -14.93 -6.07 -14.35
C THR A 153 -15.92 -7.06 -13.73
N TYR A 154 -16.03 -7.10 -12.39
CA TYR A 154 -16.99 -7.96 -11.67
C TYR A 154 -18.39 -7.36 -11.60
N THR A 155 -18.52 -6.07 -11.30
CA THR A 155 -19.85 -5.43 -11.18
C THR A 155 -20.56 -5.38 -12.53
N ARG A 156 -19.82 -5.22 -13.64
CA ARG A 156 -20.34 -5.38 -15.01
C ARG A 156 -20.78 -6.81 -15.32
N ALA A 157 -20.16 -7.81 -14.71
CA ALA A 157 -20.60 -9.20 -14.76
C ALA A 157 -21.80 -9.48 -13.81
N GLY A 158 -22.35 -8.44 -13.16
CA GLY A 158 -23.51 -8.53 -12.28
C GLY A 158 -23.19 -8.98 -10.85
N CYS A 159 -21.91 -9.00 -10.47
CA CYS A 159 -21.44 -9.49 -9.17
C CYS A 159 -21.26 -8.34 -8.18
N ASP A 160 -21.68 -8.55 -6.93
CA ASP A 160 -21.27 -7.69 -5.83
C ASP A 160 -19.83 -8.04 -5.41
N VAL A 161 -19.06 -7.03 -5.02
CA VAL A 161 -17.65 -7.12 -4.64
C VAL A 161 -17.46 -6.51 -3.26
N GLY A 162 -17.08 -7.31 -2.30
CA GLY A 162 -16.76 -6.87 -0.93
C GLY A 162 -15.28 -6.56 -0.76
N TYR A 163 -14.97 -5.47 -0.07
CA TYR A 163 -13.61 -5.08 0.31
C TYR A 163 -13.49 -4.91 1.83
N VAL A 164 -12.43 -5.48 2.40
CA VAL A 164 -12.20 -5.59 3.85
C VAL A 164 -10.73 -5.33 4.17
N PRO A 165 -10.39 -4.24 4.87
CA PRO A 165 -10.05 -2.96 4.25
C PRO A 165 -8.90 -3.01 3.24
N THR A 166 -9.20 -3.02 1.94
CA THR A 166 -8.14 -2.97 0.92
C THR A 166 -7.94 -1.55 0.39
N ALA A 167 -6.67 -1.16 0.23
CA ALA A 167 -6.25 0.17 -0.18
C ALA A 167 -7.08 0.78 -1.33
N ASN A 168 -7.57 2.00 -1.10
CA ASN A 168 -8.29 2.91 -2.00
C ASN A 168 -9.65 2.40 -2.53
N ALA A 169 -10.01 1.13 -2.33
CA ALA A 169 -11.33 0.57 -2.67
C ALA A 169 -12.34 0.70 -1.52
N VAL A 170 -11.88 1.11 -0.34
CA VAL A 170 -12.71 1.47 0.81
C VAL A 170 -12.52 2.96 1.11
N LEU A 171 -13.33 3.52 2.03
CA LEU A 171 -12.96 4.81 2.62
C LEU A 171 -11.79 4.55 3.57
N GLU A 172 -10.71 5.28 3.36
CA GLU A 172 -9.44 5.15 4.08
C GLU A 172 -9.34 6.13 5.24
N ASN A 173 -10.11 7.23 5.16
CA ASN A 173 -10.14 8.25 6.20
C ASN A 173 -11.58 8.72 6.47
N ALA A 174 -11.83 9.12 7.72
CA ALA A 174 -13.08 9.74 8.14
C ALA A 174 -12.97 11.28 8.15
N VAL A 175 -12.10 11.86 7.32
CA VAL A 175 -11.86 13.30 7.33
C VAL A 175 -13.03 14.05 6.68
N ALA A 176 -13.50 15.12 7.33
CA ALA A 176 -14.65 15.91 6.88
C ALA A 176 -14.42 17.42 6.99
N GLY A 177 -14.01 17.89 8.16
CA GLY A 177 -13.71 19.29 8.47
C GLY A 177 -12.26 19.68 8.18
N ALA A 178 -12.07 20.90 7.70
CA ALA A 178 -10.77 21.52 7.55
C ALA A 178 -10.46 22.45 8.74
N PHE A 179 -9.22 22.39 9.23
CA PHE A 179 -8.74 23.18 10.36
C PHE A 179 -7.56 24.04 9.92
N LYS A 180 -7.48 25.31 10.36
CA LYS A 180 -6.27 26.12 10.14
C LYS A 180 -5.13 25.62 11.04
N ALA A 181 -5.47 25.25 12.27
CA ALA A 181 -4.56 24.66 13.24
C ALA A 181 -5.32 23.73 14.18
N GLY A 182 -4.63 22.73 14.73
CA GLY A 182 -5.26 21.66 15.49
C GLY A 182 -6.07 20.70 14.59
N PRO A 183 -7.00 19.93 15.16
CA PRO A 183 -7.32 19.87 16.59
C PRO A 183 -6.15 19.36 17.45
N THR A 184 -6.04 19.89 18.66
CA THR A 184 -5.20 19.41 19.77
C THR A 184 -6.06 19.37 21.02
N ASP A 185 -5.63 18.74 22.11
CA ASP A 185 -6.39 18.77 23.36
C ASP A 185 -5.78 19.69 24.42
N LEU A 186 -6.58 20.09 25.41
CA LEU A 186 -6.10 20.65 26.66
C LEU A 186 -5.29 19.60 27.44
N PHE A 187 -4.01 19.87 27.66
CA PHE A 187 -3.13 19.04 28.49
C PHE A 187 -3.55 19.05 29.96
N SER A 188 -4.11 20.16 30.45
CA SER A 188 -4.68 20.28 31.79
C SER A 188 -5.97 21.09 31.76
N ALA A 189 -6.85 20.87 32.75
CA ALA A 189 -8.11 21.58 32.84
C ALA A 189 -7.90 23.09 32.99
N ALA A 190 -8.76 23.88 32.32
CA ALA A 190 -8.76 25.34 32.41
C ALA A 190 -10.04 25.82 33.11
N ASN A 191 -9.94 26.84 33.94
CA ASN A 191 -11.07 27.38 34.71
C ASN A 191 -11.58 28.69 34.12
N ALA A 192 -12.86 28.99 34.37
CA ALA A 192 -13.37 30.33 34.17
C ALA A 192 -12.50 31.35 34.93
N GLY A 193 -12.03 32.39 34.24
CA GLY A 193 -11.09 33.38 34.74
C GLY A 193 -9.62 33.15 34.35
N ASP A 194 -9.27 31.96 33.85
CA ASP A 194 -7.90 31.69 33.41
C ASP A 194 -7.60 32.43 32.10
N THR A 195 -6.42 33.05 32.02
CA THR A 195 -5.88 33.65 30.79
C THR A 195 -4.75 32.82 30.19
N GLN A 196 -4.52 31.62 30.72
CA GLN A 196 -3.42 30.74 30.34
C GLN A 196 -3.96 29.33 30.26
N ILE A 197 -3.78 28.70 29.11
CA ILE A 197 -4.18 27.30 28.87
C ILE A 197 -2.96 26.48 28.46
N ASP A 198 -3.05 25.18 28.70
CA ASP A 198 -2.00 24.21 28.42
C ASP A 198 -2.47 23.25 27.34
N LEU A 199 -1.76 23.19 26.22
CA LEU A 199 -2.12 22.38 25.05
C LEU A 199 -1.14 21.22 24.92
N PHE A 200 -1.62 20.04 24.51
CA PHE A 200 -0.71 18.95 24.13
C PHE A 200 0.23 19.35 22.98
N SER A 201 -0.25 20.16 22.04
CA SER A 201 0.55 20.71 20.95
C SER A 201 0.07 22.11 20.58
N ASN A 202 1.00 23.05 20.44
CA ASN A 202 0.73 24.38 19.87
C ASN A 202 1.12 24.47 18.38
N LYS A 203 1.45 23.34 17.74
CA LYS A 203 1.87 23.31 16.34
C LYS A 203 0.76 23.85 15.43
N GLY A 204 1.12 24.79 14.56
CA GLY A 204 0.20 25.42 13.60
C GLY A 204 -0.54 26.64 14.14
N PHE A 205 -0.68 26.79 15.46
CA PHE A 205 -1.29 27.96 16.08
C PHE A 205 -0.33 29.16 16.11
N ASN A 206 -0.87 30.36 15.95
CA ASN A 206 -0.12 31.62 15.88
C ASN A 206 -0.72 32.67 16.82
N VAL A 207 0.11 33.66 17.14
CA VAL A 207 -0.35 34.84 17.87
C VAL A 207 -1.44 35.57 17.07
N GLY A 208 -2.55 35.86 17.74
CA GLY A 208 -3.71 36.52 17.16
C GLY A 208 -4.77 35.57 16.61
N ASP A 209 -4.52 34.26 16.58
CA ASP A 209 -5.48 33.26 16.12
C ASP A 209 -6.69 33.20 17.06
N THR A 210 -7.88 32.96 16.49
CA THR A 210 -9.12 32.77 17.25
C THR A 210 -9.39 31.28 17.36
N ILE A 211 -9.13 30.73 18.53
CA ILE A 211 -9.32 29.31 18.82
C ILE A 211 -10.72 29.03 19.36
N VAL A 212 -11.20 27.83 19.08
CA VAL A 212 -12.35 27.20 19.70
C VAL A 212 -11.84 26.22 20.74
N ILE A 213 -12.48 26.19 21.92
CA ILE A 213 -12.17 25.29 23.04
C ILE A 213 -13.46 24.55 23.39
N ASP A 214 -13.37 23.22 23.49
CA ASP A 214 -14.46 22.29 23.78
C ASP A 214 -15.55 22.28 22.68
N GLN A 215 -16.54 21.41 22.82
CA GLN A 215 -17.64 21.22 21.87
C GLN A 215 -19.01 21.49 22.49
N GLY A 216 -20.04 21.56 21.65
CA GLY A 216 -21.44 21.65 22.05
C GLY A 216 -21.74 22.84 22.96
N ALA A 217 -22.48 22.62 24.05
CA ALA A 217 -22.92 23.71 24.93
C ALA A 217 -21.77 24.36 25.72
N ASN A 218 -20.66 23.63 25.94
CA ASN A 218 -19.51 24.15 26.67
C ASN A 218 -18.51 24.88 25.75
N GLN A 219 -18.65 24.76 24.43
CA GLN A 219 -17.82 25.45 23.44
C GLN A 219 -17.64 26.95 23.75
N GLU A 220 -16.40 27.40 23.68
CA GLU A 220 -16.00 28.80 23.89
C GLU A 220 -14.96 29.21 22.84
N THR A 221 -14.92 30.49 22.48
CA THR A 221 -13.84 31.04 21.64
C THR A 221 -12.92 31.93 22.44
N ALA A 222 -11.62 31.84 22.16
CA ALA A 222 -10.58 32.67 22.77
C ALA A 222 -9.58 33.13 21.72
N LYS A 223 -8.83 34.20 22.01
CA LYS A 223 -7.80 34.71 21.11
C LYS A 223 -6.42 34.56 21.73
N ILE A 224 -5.47 34.05 20.96
CA ILE A 224 -4.08 33.87 21.41
C ILE A 224 -3.38 35.24 21.46
N ASP A 225 -2.85 35.60 22.63
CA ASP A 225 -2.02 36.79 22.85
C ASP A 225 -0.54 36.51 22.59
N HIS A 226 0.01 35.49 23.25
CA HIS A 226 1.38 35.02 23.06
C HIS A 226 1.57 33.58 23.56
N PHE A 227 2.72 33.00 23.26
CA PHE A 227 3.16 31.71 23.83
C PHE A 227 4.24 31.94 24.89
N SER A 228 4.14 31.25 26.02
CA SER A 228 5.10 31.33 27.13
C SER A 228 5.50 29.92 27.58
N GLY A 229 6.63 29.43 27.09
CA GLY A 229 7.02 28.02 27.27
C GLY A 229 6.03 27.09 26.57
N PHE A 230 5.45 26.16 27.30
CA PHE A 230 4.41 25.23 26.81
C PHE A 230 3.01 25.86 26.83
N PHE A 231 2.83 27.02 27.45
CA PHE A 231 1.53 27.62 27.65
C PHE A 231 1.10 28.54 26.52
N THR A 232 -0.18 28.50 26.21
CA THR A 232 -0.86 29.44 25.33
C THR A 232 -1.56 30.49 26.19
N VAL A 233 -1.15 31.75 26.06
CA VAL A 233 -1.72 32.87 26.81
C VAL A 233 -2.79 33.56 25.97
N LEU A 234 -3.94 33.84 26.58
CA LEU A 234 -5.14 34.38 25.94
C LEU A 234 -5.26 35.89 26.16
N THR A 235 -5.82 36.62 25.19
CA THR A 235 -6.02 38.08 25.30
C THR A 235 -7.09 38.45 26.33
N SER A 236 -7.91 37.50 26.78
CA SER A 236 -8.98 37.71 27.74
C SER A 236 -9.22 36.44 28.56
N PRO A 237 -9.71 36.56 29.81
CA PRO A 237 -10.03 35.40 30.64
C PRO A 237 -11.12 34.54 30.01
N LEU A 238 -11.02 33.22 30.20
CA LEU A 238 -12.09 32.28 29.86
C LEU A 238 -13.36 32.59 30.66
N THR A 239 -14.51 32.44 30.02
CA THR A 239 -15.83 32.62 30.63
C THR A 239 -16.39 31.30 31.16
N LYS A 240 -15.88 30.16 30.67
CA LYS A 240 -16.28 28.81 31.11
C LYS A 240 -15.07 28.03 31.62
N SER A 241 -15.35 27.02 32.45
CA SER A 241 -14.36 26.00 32.79
C SER A 241 -14.40 24.87 31.76
N HIS A 242 -13.23 24.37 31.39
CA HIS A 242 -13.00 23.34 30.38
C HIS A 242 -12.19 22.21 31.01
N ALA A 243 -12.62 20.97 30.79
CA ALA A 243 -11.95 19.82 31.37
C ALA A 243 -10.59 19.56 30.70
N GLN A 244 -9.74 18.76 31.34
CA GLN A 244 -8.58 18.18 30.66
C GLN A 244 -9.06 17.27 29.52
N ASN A 245 -8.27 17.16 28.45
CA ASN A 245 -8.59 16.37 27.25
C ASN A 245 -9.90 16.85 26.58
N VAL A 246 -10.12 18.16 26.49
CA VAL A 246 -11.12 18.71 25.55
C VAL A 246 -10.40 19.34 24.38
N SER A 247 -10.99 19.23 23.19
CA SER A 247 -10.37 19.68 21.95
C SER A 247 -10.27 21.19 21.87
N VAL A 248 -9.21 21.63 21.19
CA VAL A 248 -8.89 23.02 20.89
C VAL A 248 -8.42 23.08 19.44
N TRP A 249 -9.02 23.97 18.65
CA TRP A 249 -8.66 24.13 17.24
C TRP A 249 -8.85 25.56 16.76
N GLU A 250 -8.24 25.88 15.63
CA GLU A 250 -8.54 27.09 14.90
C GLU A 250 -9.37 26.75 13.65
N PRO A 251 -10.57 27.34 13.49
CA PRO A 251 -11.39 27.14 12.29
C PRO A 251 -10.65 27.56 11.01
N ALA A 252 -10.74 26.73 9.96
CA ALA A 252 -10.33 27.13 8.62
C ALA A 252 -11.30 28.14 8.00
N ALA A 253 -10.85 28.88 6.98
CA ALA A 253 -11.69 29.84 6.26
C ALA A 253 -12.80 29.14 5.44
N ASP A 254 -12.47 28.00 4.81
CA ASP A 254 -13.45 27.03 4.30
C ASP A 254 -13.43 25.85 5.29
N PRO A 255 -14.51 25.58 6.04
CA PRO A 255 -14.53 24.50 7.04
C PRO A 255 -14.64 23.11 6.41
N ILE A 256 -14.77 22.99 5.08
CA ILE A 256 -14.92 21.72 4.39
C ILE A 256 -13.56 21.21 3.93
N ASP A 257 -13.15 20.04 4.41
CA ASP A 257 -12.06 19.29 3.80
C ASP A 257 -12.57 18.56 2.56
N ARG A 258 -12.14 19.04 1.39
CA ARG A 258 -12.53 18.49 0.08
C ARG A 258 -11.69 17.30 -0.35
N THR A 259 -10.68 16.93 0.43
CA THR A 259 -9.82 15.77 0.22
C THR A 259 -10.29 14.55 1.00
N GLY A 260 -11.13 14.76 2.02
CA GLY A 260 -11.69 13.71 2.85
C GLY A 260 -12.65 12.78 2.08
N ASP A 261 -12.59 11.49 2.39
CA ASP A 261 -13.39 10.48 1.70
C ASP A 261 -14.89 10.64 2.00
N ILE A 262 -15.21 11.07 3.22
CA ILE A 262 -16.59 11.34 3.64
C ILE A 262 -17.18 12.46 2.78
N THR A 263 -16.43 13.54 2.57
CA THR A 263 -16.82 14.64 1.68
C THR A 263 -16.95 14.16 0.23
N THR A 264 -16.04 13.31 -0.24
CA THR A 264 -16.04 12.78 -1.61
C THR A 264 -17.27 11.92 -1.90
N ILE A 265 -17.66 11.04 -0.97
CA ILE A 265 -18.73 10.06 -1.19
C ILE A 265 -20.11 10.58 -0.78
N PHE A 266 -20.22 11.19 0.39
CA PHE A 266 -21.51 11.60 0.95
C PHE A 266 -21.84 13.06 0.68
N GLY A 267 -20.83 13.88 0.36
CA GLY A 267 -20.96 15.32 0.20
C GLY A 267 -20.93 16.06 1.54
N ALA A 268 -20.42 17.29 1.50
CA ALA A 268 -20.38 18.17 2.66
C ALA A 268 -21.79 18.45 3.20
N ASN A 269 -21.90 18.54 4.54
CA ASN A 269 -23.16 18.73 5.28
C ASN A 269 -24.18 17.58 5.18
N SER A 270 -23.81 16.42 4.65
CA SER A 270 -24.58 15.18 4.84
C SER A 270 -24.57 14.74 6.31
N SER A 271 -25.47 13.84 6.70
CA SER A 271 -25.45 13.26 8.06
C SER A 271 -24.14 12.56 8.38
N GLU A 272 -23.58 11.86 7.41
CA GLU A 272 -22.30 11.15 7.53
C GLU A 272 -21.13 12.14 7.68
N TRP A 273 -21.19 13.26 6.96
CA TRP A 273 -20.21 14.33 7.09
C TRP A 273 -20.28 15.01 8.46
N LEU A 274 -21.48 15.25 8.99
CA LEU A 274 -21.65 15.82 10.33
C LEU A 274 -21.17 14.85 11.42
N ASP A 275 -21.50 13.56 11.31
CA ASP A 275 -20.98 12.52 12.21
C ASP A 275 -19.44 12.49 12.20
N ALA A 276 -18.83 12.65 11.02
CA ALA A 276 -17.38 12.69 10.84
C ALA A 276 -16.75 13.97 11.41
N LEU A 277 -17.36 15.14 11.19
CA LEU A 277 -16.90 16.40 11.78
C LEU A 277 -16.94 16.33 13.31
N ASP A 278 -18.05 15.86 13.89
CA ASP A 278 -18.20 15.70 15.35
C ASP A 278 -17.10 14.78 15.91
N SER A 279 -16.77 13.70 15.18
CA SER A 279 -15.69 12.77 15.51
C SER A 279 -14.31 13.44 15.44
N GLN A 280 -14.05 14.27 14.43
CA GLN A 280 -12.75 14.97 14.29
C GLN A 280 -12.53 16.04 15.35
N GLU A 281 -13.60 16.75 15.72
CA GLU A 281 -13.55 17.79 16.74
C GLU A 281 -13.57 17.19 18.17
N ALA A 282 -13.82 15.88 18.33
CA ALA A 282 -13.85 15.21 19.64
C ALA A 282 -12.43 14.96 20.20
N PRO A 283 -12.29 14.80 21.53
CA PRO A 283 -10.98 14.62 22.14
C PRO A 283 -10.22 13.41 21.63
N PHE A 284 -8.90 13.54 21.46
CA PHE A 284 -8.05 12.48 20.95
C PHE A 284 -8.12 11.24 21.86
N GLY A 285 -8.21 10.06 21.23
CA GLY A 285 -8.29 8.79 21.95
C GLY A 285 -9.60 8.60 22.72
N SER A 286 -10.65 9.38 22.45
CA SER A 286 -11.99 9.17 23.02
C SER A 286 -12.87 8.28 22.14
N ALA A 287 -13.92 7.71 22.74
CA ALA A 287 -14.92 6.92 22.04
C ALA A 287 -15.68 7.72 20.97
N ALA A 288 -15.85 9.04 21.19
CA ALA A 288 -16.44 9.94 20.20
C ALA A 288 -15.49 10.18 19.02
N ALA A 289 -14.19 10.32 19.26
CA ALA A 289 -13.20 10.54 18.21
C ALA A 289 -12.96 9.30 17.32
N ALA A 290 -13.15 8.09 17.87
CA ALA A 290 -13.07 6.85 17.09
C ALA A 290 -14.31 6.60 16.21
N LYS A 291 -15.45 7.19 16.54
CA LYS A 291 -16.76 6.82 16.01
C LYS A 291 -16.82 6.82 14.48
N ALA A 292 -16.35 7.88 13.83
CA ALA A 292 -16.45 7.98 12.37
C ALA A 292 -15.56 6.97 11.64
N THR A 293 -14.39 6.66 12.20
CA THR A 293 -13.53 5.57 11.73
C THR A 293 -14.26 4.23 11.84
N THR A 294 -14.81 3.93 13.02
CA THR A 294 -15.57 2.69 13.28
C THR A 294 -16.76 2.52 12.34
N ASP A 295 -17.47 3.62 12.04
CA ASP A 295 -18.68 3.60 11.23
C ASP A 295 -18.40 3.55 9.71
N PHE A 296 -17.42 4.32 9.22
CA PHE A 296 -17.30 4.65 7.79
C PHE A 296 -16.06 4.10 7.08
N VAL A 297 -14.98 3.83 7.81
CA VAL A 297 -13.68 3.45 7.22
C VAL A 297 -13.61 1.93 7.03
N GLY A 298 -12.81 1.50 6.06
CA GLY A 298 -12.28 0.13 6.00
C GLY A 298 -13.19 -0.96 5.45
N ILE A 299 -14.50 -0.74 5.29
CA ILE A 299 -15.40 -1.77 4.76
C ILE A 299 -16.24 -1.20 3.62
N ALA A 300 -16.28 -1.87 2.47
CA ALA A 300 -17.15 -1.47 1.36
C ALA A 300 -17.73 -2.66 0.59
N VAL A 301 -18.86 -2.44 -0.08
CA VAL A 301 -19.42 -3.36 -1.06
C VAL A 301 -19.76 -2.58 -2.34
N HIS A 302 -19.04 -2.83 -3.42
CA HIS A 302 -19.34 -2.30 -4.75
C HIS A 302 -20.26 -3.27 -5.47
N CYS A 303 -21.41 -2.79 -5.92
CA CYS A 303 -22.50 -3.66 -6.30
C CYS A 303 -22.67 -3.78 -7.81
N GLY A 304 -23.04 -4.96 -8.26
CA GLY A 304 -23.62 -5.14 -9.59
C GLY A 304 -24.92 -4.33 -9.72
N ASN A 305 -25.30 -3.96 -10.95
CA ASN A 305 -26.53 -3.19 -11.19
C ASN A 305 -27.79 -4.08 -11.35
N GLY A 306 -27.66 -5.38 -11.08
CA GLY A 306 -28.72 -6.37 -11.14
C GLY A 306 -29.69 -6.30 -9.96
N ARG A 307 -30.90 -6.85 -10.13
CA ARG A 307 -31.92 -6.90 -9.06
C ARG A 307 -31.53 -7.79 -7.88
N THR A 308 -30.61 -8.72 -8.09
CA THR A 308 -30.11 -9.64 -7.05
C THR A 308 -28.98 -9.03 -6.22
N SER A 309 -28.51 -7.82 -6.57
CA SER A 309 -27.49 -7.13 -5.80
C SER A 309 -28.01 -6.69 -4.42
N LEU A 310 -27.14 -6.76 -3.43
CA LEU A 310 -27.37 -6.27 -2.07
C LEU A 310 -27.71 -4.77 -2.04
N CYS A 311 -27.14 -3.98 -2.96
CA CYS A 311 -27.43 -2.55 -3.05
C CYS A 311 -28.81 -2.24 -3.65
N ALA A 312 -29.44 -3.18 -4.37
CA ALA A 312 -30.72 -2.93 -5.02
C ALA A 312 -31.88 -2.73 -4.00
N SER A 313 -31.79 -3.36 -2.84
CA SER A 313 -32.77 -3.27 -1.76
C SER A 313 -32.39 -2.31 -0.64
N THR A 314 -31.21 -1.70 -0.69
CA THR A 314 -30.62 -0.96 0.44
C THR A 314 -30.71 0.55 0.23
N SER A 315 -31.51 1.25 1.04
CA SER A 315 -31.74 2.70 0.90
C SER A 315 -30.52 3.56 1.23
N THR A 316 -29.56 3.02 1.99
CA THR A 316 -28.30 3.68 2.34
C THR A 316 -27.23 3.54 1.27
N ALA A 317 -27.42 2.68 0.26
CA ALA A 317 -26.50 2.57 -0.87
C ALA A 317 -26.33 3.92 -1.57
N ARG A 318 -25.10 4.29 -1.91
CA ARG A 318 -24.74 5.54 -2.60
C ARG A 318 -24.38 5.25 -4.07
N PRO A 319 -24.51 6.23 -4.97
CA PRO A 319 -23.96 6.10 -6.32
C PRO A 319 -22.46 5.77 -6.25
N ASP A 320 -22.03 4.74 -6.98
CA ASP A 320 -20.62 4.41 -7.13
C ASP A 320 -20.10 5.12 -8.40
N LEU A 321 -19.42 6.26 -8.19
CA LEU A 321 -19.09 7.19 -9.27
C LEU A 321 -17.65 7.01 -9.73
N LEU A 322 -17.49 6.60 -10.99
CA LEU A 322 -16.21 6.52 -11.71
C LEU A 322 -16.32 7.30 -13.03
N PRO A 323 -16.09 8.63 -13.02
CA PRO A 323 -16.39 9.50 -14.16
C PRO A 323 -15.53 9.22 -15.40
N ASP A 324 -14.30 8.74 -15.22
CA ASP A 324 -13.35 8.46 -16.30
C ASP A 324 -13.28 6.99 -16.72
N GLU A 325 -14.13 6.13 -16.14
CA GLU A 325 -14.08 4.68 -16.35
C GLU A 325 -14.26 4.32 -17.85
N PRO A 326 -13.33 3.55 -18.45
CA PRO A 326 -13.47 3.09 -19.83
C PRO A 326 -14.81 2.40 -20.06
N GLY A 327 -15.52 2.81 -21.12
CA GLY A 327 -16.87 2.29 -21.43
C GLY A 327 -18.01 2.85 -20.57
N GLY A 328 -17.71 3.71 -19.59
CA GLY A 328 -18.67 4.38 -18.71
C GLY A 328 -19.18 3.51 -17.57
N TYR A 329 -19.50 4.12 -16.43
CA TYR A 329 -19.91 3.42 -15.21
C TYR A 329 -21.07 4.13 -14.52
N GLN A 330 -22.25 4.03 -15.12
CA GLN A 330 -23.46 4.70 -14.64
C GLN A 330 -24.44 3.71 -14.00
N ASN A 331 -25.20 4.17 -13.02
CA ASN A 331 -26.23 3.42 -12.29
C ASN A 331 -25.72 2.28 -11.39
N PHE A 332 -24.41 2.21 -11.17
CA PHE A 332 -23.82 1.35 -10.14
C PHE A 332 -23.94 2.02 -8.77
N ARG A 333 -23.96 1.21 -7.72
CA ARG A 333 -24.11 1.65 -6.34
C ARG A 333 -23.10 0.95 -5.46
N ALA A 334 -22.85 1.51 -4.29
CA ALA A 334 -22.00 0.89 -3.28
C ALA A 334 -22.53 1.16 -1.86
N LEU A 335 -22.13 0.30 -0.93
CA LEU A 335 -22.25 0.51 0.51
C LEU A 335 -20.86 0.83 1.05
N PHE A 336 -20.75 1.88 1.87
CA PHE A 336 -19.49 2.33 2.45
C PHE A 336 -19.59 2.36 3.97
N GLY A 337 -18.59 1.81 4.64
CA GLY A 337 -18.53 1.74 6.09
C GLY A 337 -19.26 0.55 6.69
N ALA A 338 -18.72 0.06 7.80
CA ALA A 338 -19.33 -1.01 8.59
C ALA A 338 -20.76 -0.64 9.05
N LYS A 339 -21.05 0.65 9.26
CA LYS A 339 -22.39 1.16 9.58
C LYS A 339 -23.45 0.74 8.56
N TYR A 340 -23.09 0.67 7.28
CA TYR A 340 -24.03 0.30 6.20
C TYR A 340 -23.81 -1.11 5.66
N VAL A 341 -22.59 -1.63 5.73
CA VAL A 341 -22.27 -2.99 5.27
C VAL A 341 -22.71 -4.04 6.28
N ASN A 342 -22.44 -3.87 7.58
CA ASN A 342 -22.68 -4.91 8.58
C ASN A 342 -24.16 -5.32 8.63
N PRO A 343 -25.14 -4.40 8.73
CA PRO A 343 -26.55 -4.78 8.71
C PRO A 343 -26.99 -5.46 7.42
N ALA A 344 -26.36 -5.13 6.29
CA ALA A 344 -26.70 -5.72 5.00
C ALA A 344 -26.25 -7.19 4.91
N ILE A 345 -25.10 -7.55 5.48
CA ILE A 345 -24.55 -8.92 5.43
C ILE A 345 -24.91 -9.79 6.64
N THR A 346 -25.45 -9.20 7.71
CA THR A 346 -25.79 -9.92 8.96
C THR A 346 -27.29 -9.89 9.30
N HIS A 347 -28.14 -9.66 8.29
CA HIS A 347 -29.61 -9.63 8.45
C HIS A 347 -30.09 -8.60 9.49
N GLY A 348 -29.47 -7.42 9.49
CA GLY A 348 -29.87 -6.27 10.32
C GLY A 348 -29.05 -6.07 11.59
N SER A 349 -28.10 -6.96 11.91
CA SER A 349 -27.18 -6.74 13.03
C SER A 349 -26.15 -5.64 12.71
N PRO A 350 -25.82 -4.74 13.64
CA PRO A 350 -24.77 -3.75 13.43
C PRO A 350 -23.35 -4.36 13.50
N SER A 351 -23.20 -5.58 14.02
CA SER A 351 -21.92 -6.25 14.20
C SER A 351 -21.81 -7.49 13.33
N VAL A 352 -20.63 -7.63 12.72
CA VAL A 352 -20.11 -8.86 12.11
C VAL A 352 -19.34 -9.62 13.18
N ASN A 353 -19.45 -10.94 13.21
CA ASN A 353 -18.63 -11.75 14.11
C ASN A 353 -17.27 -12.09 13.46
N ASP A 354 -16.21 -12.12 14.25
CA ASP A 354 -14.92 -12.69 13.83
C ASP A 354 -15.06 -14.20 13.55
N ILE A 355 -14.01 -14.83 13.03
CA ILE A 355 -14.06 -16.27 12.72
C ILE A 355 -14.13 -17.16 13.97
N ASN A 356 -13.87 -16.60 15.17
CA ASN A 356 -14.02 -17.27 16.45
C ASN A 356 -15.45 -17.14 17.02
N GLY A 357 -16.30 -16.32 16.41
CA GLY A 357 -17.68 -16.07 16.81
C GLY A 357 -17.88 -14.89 17.77
N ALA A 358 -16.84 -14.10 18.05
CA ALA A 358 -16.94 -12.88 18.85
C ALA A 358 -17.39 -11.69 17.98
N PRO A 359 -18.20 -10.75 18.50
CA PRO A 359 -18.55 -9.55 17.75
C PRO A 359 -17.31 -8.69 17.50
N ILE A 360 -17.15 -8.20 16.28
CA ILE A 360 -16.09 -7.26 15.92
C ILE A 360 -16.50 -5.86 16.39
N THR A 361 -15.61 -5.23 17.14
CA THR A 361 -15.79 -3.89 17.70
C THR A 361 -14.48 -3.10 17.67
N ASP A 362 -14.58 -1.77 17.74
CA ASP A 362 -13.43 -0.91 18.06
C ASP A 362 -12.94 -1.12 19.51
N GLN A 363 -11.87 -0.41 19.90
CA GLN A 363 -11.30 -0.48 21.24
C GLN A 363 -12.24 0.01 22.37
N PHE A 364 -13.37 0.65 22.04
CA PHE A 364 -14.40 1.09 22.98
C PHE A 364 -15.61 0.16 23.02
N GLY A 365 -15.59 -0.94 22.26
CA GLY A 365 -16.68 -1.91 22.21
C GLY A 365 -17.82 -1.50 21.26
N HIS A 366 -17.63 -0.51 20.40
CA HIS A 366 -18.62 -0.17 19.39
C HIS A 366 -18.52 -1.11 18.18
N PRO A 367 -19.64 -1.70 17.72
CA PRO A 367 -19.64 -2.52 16.51
C PRO A 367 -19.19 -1.74 15.27
N GLY A 368 -18.25 -2.29 14.51
CA GLY A 368 -17.82 -1.66 13.26
C GLY A 368 -16.43 -2.10 12.81
N PHE A 369 -15.76 -1.20 12.10
CA PHE A 369 -14.36 -1.35 11.71
C PHE A 369 -13.45 -1.13 12.93
N PRO A 370 -12.57 -2.08 13.30
CA PRO A 370 -11.76 -1.96 14.51
C PRO A 370 -10.51 -1.09 14.35
N GLY A 371 -10.24 -0.56 13.14
CA GLY A 371 -8.97 0.06 12.76
C GLY A 371 -8.08 -0.89 11.96
N PHE A 372 -7.17 -0.35 11.16
CA PHE A 372 -6.32 -1.13 10.24
C PHE A 372 -5.42 -2.12 10.98
N ASP A 373 -4.69 -1.66 12.00
CA ASP A 373 -3.80 -2.50 12.83
C ASP A 373 -4.55 -3.64 13.55
N SER A 374 -5.86 -3.47 13.77
CA SER A 374 -6.71 -4.48 14.43
C SER A 374 -7.36 -5.47 13.47
N MET A 375 -7.01 -5.45 12.18
CA MET A 375 -7.50 -6.40 11.16
C MET A 375 -6.73 -7.72 11.18
N SER A 376 -6.69 -8.36 12.34
CA SER A 376 -6.14 -9.71 12.48
C SER A 376 -6.82 -10.71 11.54
N ALA A 377 -6.17 -11.85 11.26
CA ALA A 377 -6.76 -12.92 10.46
C ALA A 377 -8.15 -13.35 10.97
N ALA A 378 -8.39 -13.35 12.28
CA ALA A 378 -9.69 -13.69 12.84
C ALA A 378 -10.80 -12.71 12.42
N VAL A 379 -10.51 -11.41 12.47
CA VAL A 379 -11.44 -10.33 12.11
C VAL A 379 -11.71 -10.36 10.61
N THR A 380 -10.65 -10.32 9.80
CA THR A 380 -10.74 -10.28 8.34
C THR A 380 -11.48 -11.49 7.79
N LEU A 381 -11.10 -12.70 8.20
CA LEU A 381 -11.74 -13.93 7.72
C LEU A 381 -13.20 -14.06 8.18
N GLY A 382 -13.55 -13.44 9.33
CA GLY A 382 -14.94 -13.32 9.79
C GLY A 382 -15.81 -12.48 8.86
N TYR A 383 -15.31 -11.31 8.44
CA TYR A 383 -15.95 -10.47 7.42
C TYR A 383 -16.08 -11.18 6.08
N VAL A 384 -14.99 -11.77 5.57
CA VAL A 384 -14.97 -12.47 4.28
C VAL A 384 -16.00 -13.60 4.27
N ALA A 385 -16.04 -14.44 5.30
CA ALA A 385 -17.00 -15.54 5.38
C ALA A 385 -18.45 -15.03 5.36
N GLN A 386 -18.77 -13.98 6.14
CA GLN A 386 -20.14 -13.44 6.20
C GLN A 386 -20.55 -12.70 4.93
N MET A 387 -19.63 -12.01 4.25
CA MET A 387 -19.91 -11.44 2.93
C MET A 387 -20.26 -12.54 1.91
N GLN A 388 -19.46 -13.60 1.85
CA GLN A 388 -19.70 -14.73 0.96
C GLN A 388 -21.03 -15.45 1.27
N GLU A 389 -21.33 -15.66 2.56
CA GLU A 389 -22.61 -16.22 3.03
C GLU A 389 -23.82 -15.32 2.71
N ALA A 390 -23.63 -14.00 2.71
CA ALA A 390 -24.65 -13.01 2.36
C ALA A 390 -24.88 -12.87 0.84
N GLY A 391 -24.17 -13.65 0.02
CA GLY A 391 -24.35 -13.64 -1.44
C GLY A 391 -23.47 -12.64 -2.18
N ILE A 392 -22.39 -12.16 -1.56
CA ILE A 392 -21.33 -11.39 -2.23
C ILE A 392 -20.27 -12.38 -2.74
N PRO A 393 -20.24 -12.71 -4.05
CA PRO A 393 -19.40 -13.78 -4.58
C PRO A 393 -17.92 -13.42 -4.67
N VAL A 394 -17.56 -12.13 -4.70
CA VAL A 394 -16.18 -11.67 -4.83
C VAL A 394 -15.80 -10.89 -3.59
N THR A 395 -14.76 -11.32 -2.89
CA THR A 395 -14.25 -10.64 -1.69
C THR A 395 -12.74 -10.45 -1.79
N TYR A 396 -12.30 -9.23 -1.52
CA TYR A 396 -10.91 -8.82 -1.40
C TYR A 396 -10.65 -8.39 0.03
N ALA A 397 -9.56 -8.89 0.61
CA ALA A 397 -9.33 -8.77 2.03
C ALA A 397 -7.86 -8.51 2.35
N TYR A 398 -7.65 -7.63 3.32
CA TYR A 398 -6.38 -7.28 3.93
C TYR A 398 -6.29 -7.92 5.33
N ILE A 399 -5.11 -8.42 5.68
CA ILE A 399 -4.79 -8.87 7.03
C ILE A 399 -3.61 -8.05 7.52
N SER A 400 -3.73 -7.47 8.72
CA SER A 400 -2.70 -6.61 9.30
C SER A 400 -1.40 -7.34 9.58
N ASP A 401 -0.33 -6.54 9.59
CA ASP A 401 1.04 -6.97 9.86
C ASP A 401 1.10 -7.88 11.10
N LEU A 402 1.93 -8.91 11.01
CA LEU A 402 2.13 -9.91 12.05
C LEU A 402 3.45 -9.70 12.82
N HIS A 403 4.32 -8.84 12.30
CA HIS A 403 5.61 -8.54 12.88
C HIS A 403 5.51 -7.54 14.04
N ASP A 404 4.49 -6.69 14.06
CA ASP A 404 4.19 -5.77 15.14
C ASP A 404 3.48 -6.42 16.34
N ASN A 405 3.81 -5.93 17.53
CA ASN A 405 3.14 -6.28 18.78
C ASN A 405 1.87 -5.43 18.98
N HIS A 406 0.77 -5.92 18.41
CA HIS A 406 -0.56 -5.32 18.53
C HIS A 406 -1.14 -5.28 19.97
N ALA A 407 -0.51 -5.95 20.94
CA ALA A 407 -0.97 -6.01 22.34
C ALA A 407 -0.18 -5.11 23.31
N GLY A 408 1.02 -4.63 22.93
CA GLY A 408 1.92 -3.87 23.82
C GLY A 408 2.76 -2.79 23.14
N GLY A 409 2.72 -2.72 21.80
CA GLY A 409 3.54 -1.86 20.96
C GLY A 409 5.00 -2.30 20.87
N GLY A 410 5.64 -2.01 19.74
CA GLY A 410 6.98 -2.50 19.38
C GLY A 410 6.92 -3.64 18.38
N ALA A 411 8.06 -3.97 17.79
CA ALA A 411 8.16 -5.04 16.80
C ALA A 411 8.80 -6.30 17.38
N TYR A 412 8.39 -7.47 16.88
CA TYR A 412 8.93 -8.76 17.28
C TYR A 412 10.26 -9.08 16.57
N GLY A 413 11.13 -9.81 17.26
CA GLY A 413 12.23 -10.53 16.63
C GLY A 413 11.78 -11.90 16.08
N PRO A 414 12.36 -12.42 14.98
CA PRO A 414 12.04 -13.74 14.45
C PRO A 414 12.14 -14.84 15.51
N GLY A 415 11.06 -15.61 15.67
CA GLY A 415 10.98 -16.73 16.62
C GLY A 415 10.77 -16.34 18.08
N GLU A 416 10.41 -15.09 18.39
CA GLU A 416 9.96 -14.73 19.73
C GLU A 416 8.66 -15.44 20.12
N ALA A 417 8.47 -15.66 21.42
CA ALA A 417 7.34 -16.45 21.91
C ALA A 417 5.98 -15.85 21.54
N ASP A 418 5.83 -14.53 21.68
CA ASP A 418 4.59 -13.82 21.35
C ASP A 418 4.38 -13.72 19.83
N TYR A 419 5.47 -13.61 19.06
CA TYR A 419 5.42 -13.68 17.61
C TYR A 419 4.87 -15.04 17.13
N VAL A 420 5.44 -16.13 17.63
CA VAL A 420 5.01 -17.49 17.32
C VAL A 420 3.56 -17.74 17.78
N ALA A 421 3.15 -17.13 18.89
CA ALA A 421 1.76 -17.19 19.35
C ALA A 421 0.79 -16.43 18.42
N ALA A 422 1.19 -15.27 17.89
CA ALA A 422 0.41 -14.53 16.90
C ALA A 422 0.21 -15.36 15.63
N LEU A 423 1.28 -15.94 15.07
CA LEU A 423 1.23 -16.85 13.92
C LEU A 423 0.32 -18.06 14.18
N LYS A 424 0.41 -18.66 15.37
CA LYS A 424 -0.47 -19.76 15.77
C LYS A 424 -1.95 -19.35 15.79
N SER A 425 -2.25 -18.11 16.19
CA SER A 425 -3.61 -17.59 16.20
C SER A 425 -4.16 -17.39 14.78
N TYR A 426 -3.32 -16.94 13.84
CA TYR A 426 -3.68 -16.82 12.42
C TYR A 426 -3.91 -18.20 11.79
N ASP A 427 -3.05 -19.18 12.11
CA ASP A 427 -3.24 -20.57 11.69
C ASP A 427 -4.59 -21.15 12.14
N ASP A 428 -4.97 -20.95 13.41
CA ASP A 428 -6.27 -21.37 13.93
C ASP A 428 -7.44 -20.65 13.24
N ALA A 429 -7.27 -19.37 12.91
CA ALA A 429 -8.27 -18.60 12.17
C ALA A 429 -8.50 -19.18 10.77
N PHE A 430 -7.43 -19.53 10.03
CA PHE A 430 -7.55 -20.20 8.73
C PHE A 430 -8.19 -21.57 8.82
N ALA A 431 -7.86 -22.37 9.84
CA ALA A 431 -8.50 -23.67 10.07
C ALA A 431 -10.03 -23.52 10.22
N LYS A 432 -10.48 -22.56 11.04
CA LYS A 432 -11.90 -22.28 11.25
C LYS A 432 -12.57 -21.69 10.00
N PHE A 433 -11.86 -20.83 9.28
CA PHE A 433 -12.34 -20.23 8.04
C PHE A 433 -12.66 -21.28 6.99
N PHE A 434 -11.73 -22.18 6.68
CA PHE A 434 -11.98 -23.24 5.71
C PHE A 434 -13.12 -24.18 6.14
N ALA A 435 -13.21 -24.49 7.44
CA ALA A 435 -14.32 -25.30 7.97
C ALA A 435 -15.69 -24.60 7.83
N ARG A 436 -15.75 -23.29 8.09
CA ARG A 436 -16.96 -22.48 7.94
C ARG A 436 -17.40 -22.39 6.47
N LEU A 437 -16.49 -22.04 5.57
CA LEU A 437 -16.77 -21.99 4.13
C LEU A 437 -17.27 -23.33 3.61
N ALA A 438 -16.63 -24.44 4.00
CA ALA A 438 -17.06 -25.78 3.59
C ALA A 438 -18.50 -26.09 4.04
N THR A 439 -18.92 -25.61 5.22
CA THR A 439 -20.31 -25.74 5.72
C THR A 439 -21.30 -24.95 4.87
N ALA A 440 -20.88 -23.80 4.32
CA ALA A 440 -21.65 -23.01 3.37
C ALA A 440 -21.59 -23.56 1.93
N GLY A 441 -20.88 -24.66 1.68
CA GLY A 441 -20.69 -25.24 0.35
C GLY A 441 -19.66 -24.49 -0.51
N ILE A 442 -18.87 -23.61 0.09
CA ILE A 442 -17.79 -22.84 -0.54
C ILE A 442 -16.48 -23.57 -0.31
N ASN A 443 -15.82 -24.02 -1.37
CA ASN A 443 -14.56 -24.76 -1.28
C ASN A 443 -13.77 -24.66 -2.59
N LYS A 444 -12.59 -25.29 -2.63
CA LYS A 444 -11.70 -25.27 -3.81
C LYS A 444 -12.31 -25.76 -5.13
N ASN A 445 -13.43 -26.51 -5.10
CA ASN A 445 -14.06 -26.99 -6.34
C ASN A 445 -14.98 -25.94 -6.98
N ASN A 446 -15.30 -24.84 -6.28
CA ASN A 446 -16.16 -23.78 -6.79
C ASN A 446 -15.69 -22.36 -6.45
N THR A 447 -14.50 -22.23 -5.87
CA THR A 447 -13.95 -20.98 -5.39
C THR A 447 -12.53 -20.83 -5.89
N LEU A 448 -12.21 -19.66 -6.44
CA LEU A 448 -10.85 -19.25 -6.71
C LEU A 448 -10.29 -18.52 -5.48
N PHE A 449 -9.30 -19.11 -4.84
CA PHE A 449 -8.53 -18.53 -3.75
C PHE A 449 -7.25 -17.93 -4.32
N ILE A 450 -7.00 -16.67 -4.00
CA ILE A 450 -5.76 -15.95 -4.29
C ILE A 450 -5.24 -15.42 -2.96
N VAL A 451 -4.00 -15.76 -2.61
CA VAL A 451 -3.38 -15.33 -1.36
C VAL A 451 -1.96 -14.88 -1.64
N THR A 452 -1.57 -13.71 -1.15
CA THR A 452 -0.24 -13.10 -1.35
C THR A 452 0.09 -12.16 -0.19
N ALA A 453 1.29 -11.60 -0.18
CA ALA A 453 1.61 -10.36 0.53
C ALA A 453 1.66 -9.17 -0.45
N ASP A 454 1.39 -7.96 0.02
CA ASP A 454 1.63 -6.70 -0.71
C ASP A 454 3.11 -6.35 -0.81
N GLU A 455 3.87 -6.76 0.18
CA GLU A 455 5.32 -6.76 0.18
C GLU A 455 5.81 -7.65 1.33
N ASN A 456 7.09 -7.90 1.35
CA ASN A 456 7.75 -8.31 2.57
C ASN A 456 8.49 -7.09 3.14
N ASP A 457 9.18 -7.31 4.24
CA ASP A 457 10.00 -6.34 4.93
C ASP A 457 11.37 -6.96 5.29
N HIS A 458 12.26 -6.12 5.80
CA HIS A 458 13.59 -6.48 6.22
C HIS A 458 13.69 -6.40 7.74
N PHE A 459 14.05 -7.50 8.39
CA PHE A 459 14.35 -7.50 9.81
C PHE A 459 15.65 -6.72 10.13
N ALA A 460 15.50 -5.50 10.65
CA ALA A 460 16.57 -4.67 11.19
C ALA A 460 16.95 -5.14 12.61
N GLY A 461 17.85 -6.12 12.68
CA GLY A 461 18.24 -6.74 13.94
C GLY A 461 19.37 -7.75 13.84
N GLN A 462 19.97 -8.06 15.00
CA GLN A 462 20.91 -9.15 15.13
C GLN A 462 20.16 -10.49 15.24
N GLN A 463 20.58 -11.48 14.47
CA GLN A 463 19.95 -12.81 14.48
C GLN A 463 20.17 -13.55 15.81
N ALA A 464 19.08 -13.95 16.48
CA ALA A 464 19.17 -14.80 17.67
C ALA A 464 19.76 -16.18 17.35
N GLN A 465 20.53 -16.72 18.29
CA GLN A 465 21.24 -17.99 18.17
C GLN A 465 20.74 -18.99 19.21
N ASN A 466 20.90 -20.29 18.95
CA ASN A 466 20.52 -21.40 19.86
C ASN A 466 19.01 -21.47 20.19
N CYS A 467 18.16 -20.94 19.30
CA CYS A 467 16.71 -21.02 19.35
C CYS A 467 16.17 -21.52 18.00
N ASN A 468 14.91 -21.94 17.97
CA ASN A 468 14.22 -22.35 16.73
C ASN A 468 12.80 -21.77 16.61
N GLY A 469 12.41 -20.88 17.53
CA GLY A 469 11.08 -20.28 17.61
C GLY A 469 9.97 -21.23 18.08
N VAL A 470 10.02 -22.51 17.69
CA VAL A 470 8.92 -23.45 17.90
C VAL A 470 9.03 -24.17 19.26
N THR A 471 10.15 -24.82 19.55
CA THR A 471 10.37 -25.54 20.82
C THR A 471 11.20 -24.73 21.80
N THR A 472 12.04 -23.85 21.28
CA THR A 472 12.89 -22.94 22.05
C THR A 472 12.70 -21.55 21.45
N ALA A 473 11.98 -20.71 22.17
CA ALA A 473 11.76 -19.31 21.77
C ALA A 473 13.09 -18.57 21.67
N CYS A 474 13.18 -17.70 20.67
CA CYS A 474 14.26 -16.74 20.55
C CYS A 474 14.05 -15.60 21.55
N VAL A 475 15.15 -15.02 22.03
CA VAL A 475 15.14 -13.94 23.01
C VAL A 475 15.99 -12.81 22.47
N TYR A 476 15.40 -11.63 22.37
CA TYR A 476 16.06 -10.41 21.92
C TYR A 476 16.06 -9.36 23.03
N ASN A 477 17.17 -8.62 23.10
CA ASN A 477 17.49 -7.55 24.05
C ASN A 477 16.63 -7.44 25.34
N ALA A 478 16.76 -8.39 26.27
CA ALA A 478 16.02 -8.44 27.53
C ALA A 478 16.54 -7.43 28.58
N ALA A 479 16.20 -6.16 28.45
CA ALA A 479 16.55 -5.15 29.45
C ALA A 479 15.74 -5.33 30.75
N SER A 480 16.37 -5.22 31.93
CA SER A 480 15.65 -5.33 33.21
C SER A 480 14.68 -4.16 33.39
N GLY A 481 13.38 -4.43 33.46
CA GLY A 481 12.36 -3.44 33.81
C GLY A 481 11.86 -2.55 32.66
N ASN A 482 12.21 -2.86 31.41
CA ASN A 482 11.58 -2.26 30.23
C ASN A 482 10.85 -3.35 29.44
N PRO A 483 9.53 -3.24 29.19
CA PRO A 483 8.80 -4.22 28.37
C PRO A 483 9.12 -4.15 26.87
N ARG A 484 10.00 -3.23 26.44
CA ARG A 484 10.44 -3.04 25.05
C ARG A 484 11.97 -3.20 24.94
N HIS A 485 12.46 -3.71 23.81
CA HIS A 485 13.89 -4.01 23.53
C HIS A 485 14.86 -2.82 23.72
N GLY A 486 14.36 -1.60 23.90
CA GLY A 486 15.08 -0.37 24.22
C GLY A 486 15.33 0.52 23.00
N ARG A 487 15.26 1.85 23.19
CA ARG A 487 15.70 2.86 22.21
C ARG A 487 17.13 3.32 22.53
N PHE A 488 18.05 3.22 21.57
CA PHE A 488 19.47 3.52 21.78
C PHE A 488 19.96 4.66 20.91
N ASP A 489 20.65 5.63 21.50
CA ASP A 489 21.23 6.76 20.79
C ASP A 489 22.42 6.33 19.90
N LEU A 490 22.37 6.72 18.62
CA LEU A 490 23.42 6.44 17.63
C LEU A 490 24.33 7.65 17.35
N THR A 491 24.03 8.83 17.91
CA THR A 491 24.70 10.09 17.53
C THR A 491 25.53 10.72 18.64
N ASN A 492 25.77 10.00 19.74
CA ASN A 492 26.48 10.50 20.92
C ASN A 492 25.93 11.86 21.39
N ASN A 493 24.63 11.89 21.71
CA ASN A 493 23.91 13.07 22.19
C ASN A 493 23.87 14.21 21.16
N GLY A 494 23.73 13.87 19.88
CA GLY A 494 23.63 14.84 18.79
C GLY A 494 24.96 15.51 18.43
N GLN A 495 26.09 14.80 18.61
CA GLN A 495 27.39 15.28 18.13
C GLN A 495 27.31 15.60 16.62
N ASP A 496 28.08 16.56 16.12
CA ASP A 496 28.13 16.84 14.67
C ASP A 496 28.71 15.66 13.88
N VAL A 497 28.08 15.30 12.76
CA VAL A 497 28.44 14.13 11.94
C VAL A 497 29.91 14.14 11.48
N SER A 498 30.47 15.32 11.18
CA SER A 498 31.86 15.46 10.71
C SER A 498 32.90 15.17 11.78
N THR A 499 32.50 15.25 13.06
CA THR A 499 33.35 15.00 14.22
C THR A 499 32.97 13.73 14.96
N TRP A 500 31.92 13.05 14.53
CA TRP A 500 31.36 11.90 15.23
C TRP A 500 32.44 10.83 15.48
N THR A 501 32.38 10.24 16.67
CA THR A 501 33.27 9.17 17.10
C THR A 501 32.44 7.96 17.50
N GLY A 502 32.92 6.75 17.19
CA GLY A 502 32.23 5.52 17.56
C GLY A 502 32.04 5.40 19.07
N PRO A 503 30.94 4.77 19.54
CA PRO A 503 30.78 4.48 20.95
C PRO A 503 31.94 3.60 21.44
N SER A 504 32.48 3.91 22.63
CA SER A 504 33.62 3.14 23.19
C SER A 504 33.26 1.69 23.55
N THR A 505 31.97 1.38 23.66
CA THR A 505 31.41 0.05 23.90
C THR A 505 30.08 -0.07 23.17
N TRP A 506 29.91 -1.12 22.36
CA TRP A 506 28.65 -1.46 21.68
C TRP A 506 28.44 -2.98 21.66
N PRO A 507 27.22 -3.50 21.92
CA PRO A 507 26.01 -2.78 22.35
C PRO A 507 26.19 -2.12 23.75
N PRO A 508 25.35 -1.15 24.13
CA PRO A 508 25.40 -0.56 25.47
C PRO A 508 25.32 -1.64 26.57
N ALA A 509 26.03 -1.48 27.69
CA ALA A 509 26.09 -2.50 28.76
C ALA A 509 24.72 -2.83 29.40
N THR A 510 23.69 -2.02 29.12
CA THR A 510 22.30 -2.23 29.54
C THR A 510 21.52 -3.16 28.60
N ALA A 511 22.09 -3.54 27.46
CA ALA A 511 21.49 -4.47 26.52
C ALA A 511 21.83 -5.93 26.89
N ASN A 512 20.82 -6.81 26.94
CA ASN A 512 21.00 -8.24 27.21
C ASN A 512 20.47 -9.08 26.03
N GLY A 513 21.34 -9.46 25.10
CA GLY A 513 20.97 -10.29 23.94
C GLY A 513 21.19 -9.57 22.61
N PRO A 514 20.79 -10.20 21.49
CA PRO A 514 20.85 -9.57 20.19
C PRO A 514 19.99 -8.31 20.15
N LEU A 515 20.48 -7.26 19.49
CA LEU A 515 19.77 -6.00 19.26
C LEU A 515 18.66 -6.15 18.22
N VAL A 516 17.58 -5.38 18.37
CA VAL A 516 16.43 -5.29 17.47
C VAL A 516 16.02 -3.83 17.37
N GLY A 517 15.65 -3.40 16.16
CA GLY A 517 15.10 -2.09 15.89
C GLY A 517 15.74 -1.45 14.66
N GLU A 518 14.94 -0.67 13.94
CA GLU A 518 15.37 0.13 12.80
C GLU A 518 16.45 1.16 13.18
N VAL A 519 17.27 1.53 12.20
CA VAL A 519 18.30 2.55 12.32
C VAL A 519 17.74 3.89 11.82
N GLY A 520 16.98 4.57 12.67
CA GLY A 520 16.29 5.81 12.34
C GLY A 520 17.20 7.06 12.38
N TYR A 521 17.13 7.94 11.38
CA TYR A 521 17.93 9.17 11.31
C TYR A 521 17.18 10.42 10.82
N ASN A 522 17.59 11.58 11.36
CA ASN A 522 17.24 12.90 10.82
C ASN A 522 18.12 13.25 9.60
N MET A 523 17.53 13.25 8.40
CA MET A 523 18.23 13.60 7.15
C MET A 523 18.77 15.03 7.17
N SER A 524 18.02 15.98 7.77
CA SER A 524 18.45 17.38 7.89
C SER A 524 19.72 17.54 8.73
N TRP A 525 19.98 16.62 9.67
CA TRP A 525 21.22 16.59 10.44
C TRP A 525 22.36 15.95 9.65
N LEU A 526 22.07 14.91 8.87
CA LEU A 526 23.07 14.17 8.11
C LEU A 526 23.68 14.96 6.93
N ILE A 527 22.86 15.60 6.09
CA ILE A 527 23.32 16.35 4.91
C ILE A 527 23.09 17.86 4.98
N GLY A 528 22.48 18.34 6.07
CA GLY A 528 22.03 19.72 6.23
C GLY A 528 20.61 19.93 5.73
N SER A 529 19.91 20.94 6.27
CA SER A 529 18.54 21.29 5.84
C SER A 529 18.49 22.11 4.54
N LYS A 530 19.66 22.52 4.03
CA LYS A 530 19.83 23.24 2.77
C LYS A 530 21.17 22.89 2.13
N ILE A 531 21.19 22.80 0.80
CA ILE A 531 22.42 22.68 0.01
C ILE A 531 22.44 23.86 -0.96
N ASN A 532 23.53 24.63 -0.95
CA ASN A 532 23.69 25.85 -1.74
C ASN A 532 22.52 26.85 -1.59
N GLY A 533 21.92 26.93 -0.40
CA GLY A 533 20.80 27.82 -0.09
C GLY A 533 19.41 27.29 -0.46
N THR A 534 19.33 26.17 -1.18
CA THR A 534 18.08 25.51 -1.57
C THR A 534 17.66 24.50 -0.51
N GLY A 535 16.37 24.51 -0.13
CA GLY A 535 15.77 23.53 0.78
C GLY A 535 15.20 22.32 0.04
N TYR A 536 14.76 21.33 0.79
CA TYR A 536 14.15 20.11 0.28
C TYR A 536 13.24 19.52 1.35
N ASP A 537 12.38 18.60 0.92
CA ASP A 537 11.75 17.60 1.77
C ASP A 537 12.10 16.20 1.23
N ILE A 538 11.76 15.15 1.98
CA ILE A 538 11.89 13.77 1.55
C ILE A 538 10.61 13.00 1.89
N SER A 539 10.30 11.95 1.12
CA SER A 539 9.45 10.90 1.68
C SER A 539 10.15 10.26 2.86
N PHE A 540 9.42 10.05 3.96
CA PHE A 540 9.99 9.42 5.14
C PHE A 540 9.99 7.92 4.95
N ASP A 541 11.18 7.36 4.76
CA ASP A 541 11.34 6.02 4.20
C ASP A 541 12.78 5.50 4.38
N SER A 542 12.97 4.20 4.16
CA SER A 542 14.29 3.60 3.90
C SER A 542 14.81 3.98 2.51
N ALA A 543 13.91 4.15 1.55
CA ALA A 543 14.19 4.64 0.20
C ALA A 543 13.72 6.10 -0.02
N PRO A 544 14.30 7.11 0.65
CA PRO A 544 13.78 8.47 0.59
C PRO A 544 13.85 9.04 -0.84
N SER A 545 12.68 9.39 -1.35
CA SER A 545 12.49 10.22 -2.54
C SER A 545 12.71 11.68 -2.15
N PHE A 546 13.64 12.37 -2.80
CA PHE A 546 13.95 13.77 -2.51
C PHE A 546 13.08 14.72 -3.33
N TYR A 547 12.44 15.66 -2.65
CA TYR A 547 11.66 16.74 -3.24
C TYR A 547 12.38 18.07 -3.02
N ILE A 548 13.25 18.45 -3.96
CA ILE A 548 14.05 19.67 -3.86
C ILE A 548 13.19 20.89 -4.23
N TYR A 549 13.29 21.98 -3.46
CA TYR A 549 12.48 23.19 -3.68
C TYR A 549 12.73 23.78 -5.07
N GLY A 550 11.64 24.16 -5.75
CA GLY A 550 11.69 24.63 -7.13
C GLY A 550 11.79 23.52 -8.19
N GLN A 551 11.68 22.25 -7.77
CA GLN A 551 11.62 21.07 -8.63
C GLN A 551 12.74 21.01 -9.69
N PRO A 552 14.04 21.09 -9.31
CA PRO A 552 15.11 20.76 -10.23
C PRO A 552 15.00 19.29 -10.64
N GLN A 553 15.14 19.04 -11.93
CA GLN A 553 14.93 17.74 -12.56
C GLN A 553 16.12 17.38 -13.47
N ALA A 554 16.30 16.08 -13.71
CA ALA A 554 17.23 15.55 -14.69
C ALA A 554 16.73 15.76 -16.14
N PHE A 555 15.49 16.22 -16.31
CA PHE A 555 14.90 16.59 -17.59
C PHE A 555 14.67 18.10 -17.70
N ASP A 556 14.84 18.64 -18.90
CA ASP A 556 14.29 19.95 -19.24
C ASP A 556 12.78 19.88 -19.54
N ALA A 557 12.16 21.03 -19.78
CA ALA A 557 10.72 21.12 -20.09
C ALA A 557 10.30 20.40 -21.39
N THR A 558 11.26 19.98 -22.23
CA THR A 558 11.02 19.19 -23.44
C THR A 558 11.25 17.69 -23.24
N GLY A 559 11.66 17.29 -22.04
CA GLY A 559 11.94 15.91 -21.68
C GLY A 559 13.37 15.45 -22.06
N HIS A 560 14.28 16.34 -22.43
CA HIS A 560 15.68 15.96 -22.69
C HIS A 560 16.49 15.90 -21.40
N VAL A 561 17.38 14.92 -21.29
CA VAL A 561 18.29 14.83 -20.13
C VAL A 561 19.24 16.02 -20.11
N VAL A 562 19.36 16.66 -18.95
CA VAL A 562 20.21 17.82 -18.72
C VAL A 562 20.98 17.72 -17.40
N VAL A 563 22.10 18.43 -17.30
CA VAL A 563 22.81 18.62 -16.04
C VAL A 563 22.19 19.80 -15.31
N ASN A 564 21.44 19.53 -14.24
CA ASN A 564 20.94 20.58 -13.35
C ASN A 564 21.86 20.72 -12.13
N PRO A 565 22.60 21.83 -11.96
CA PRO A 565 23.61 21.95 -10.91
C PRO A 565 23.03 21.90 -9.49
N VAL A 566 21.76 22.28 -9.30
CA VAL A 566 21.10 22.17 -7.99
C VAL A 566 20.82 20.70 -7.68
N LEU A 567 20.20 19.97 -8.62
CA LEU A 567 19.97 18.53 -8.48
C LEU A 567 21.28 17.77 -8.20
N ARG A 568 22.31 18.01 -9.03
CA ARG A 568 23.62 17.37 -8.90
C ARG A 568 24.22 17.58 -7.50
N ALA A 569 24.08 18.77 -6.92
CA ALA A 569 24.62 19.04 -5.58
C ALA A 569 23.97 18.16 -4.49
N PHE A 570 22.65 17.93 -4.58
CA PHE A 570 21.92 17.05 -3.67
C PHE A 570 22.28 15.57 -3.89
N GLU A 571 22.30 15.12 -5.14
CA GLU A 571 22.66 13.74 -5.47
C GLU A 571 24.08 13.39 -5.01
N LYS A 572 25.03 14.33 -5.13
CA LYS A 572 26.39 14.18 -4.61
C LYS A 572 26.45 14.12 -3.09
N ALA A 573 25.63 14.91 -2.40
CA ALA A 573 25.56 14.87 -0.95
C ALA A 573 24.98 13.53 -0.46
N ALA A 574 23.89 13.06 -1.08
CA ALA A 574 23.31 11.75 -0.79
C ALA A 574 24.31 10.60 -1.10
N ALA A 575 25.03 10.67 -2.23
CA ALA A 575 26.07 9.70 -2.58
C ALA A 575 27.25 9.64 -1.59
N GLY A 576 27.56 10.76 -0.94
CA GLY A 576 28.63 10.87 0.04
C GLY A 576 28.21 10.51 1.47
N LEU A 577 26.93 10.21 1.68
CA LEU A 577 26.34 10.06 3.00
C LEU A 577 26.90 8.86 3.76
N LYS A 578 27.21 9.08 5.05
CA LYS A 578 27.58 8.03 6.00
C LYS A 578 26.83 8.23 7.31
N ALA A 579 26.43 7.12 7.92
CA ALA A 579 25.77 7.07 9.22
C ALA A 579 26.27 5.87 10.02
N PHE A 580 26.04 5.87 11.34
CA PHE A 580 26.41 4.73 12.18
C PHE A 580 25.33 3.66 12.06
N ASP A 581 25.73 2.45 11.70
CA ASP A 581 24.85 1.31 11.64
C ASP A 581 25.50 0.15 12.41
N PRO A 582 24.92 -0.23 13.56
CA PRO A 582 25.49 -1.25 14.42
C PRO A 582 25.41 -2.67 13.85
N TYR A 583 24.56 -2.91 12.84
CA TYR A 583 24.38 -4.20 12.20
C TYR A 583 25.42 -4.41 11.10
N VAL A 584 25.90 -3.32 10.48
CA VAL A 584 26.95 -3.35 9.46
C VAL A 584 28.35 -3.20 10.06
N ASP A 585 28.60 -2.16 10.86
CA ASP A 585 29.88 -1.95 11.53
C ASP A 585 29.71 -1.12 12.81
N ALA A 586 29.74 -1.81 13.96
CA ALA A 586 29.57 -1.22 15.28
C ALA A 586 30.72 -0.28 15.73
N THR A 587 31.71 0.01 14.89
CA THR A 587 32.89 0.83 15.26
C THR A 587 33.03 2.14 14.49
N GLN A 588 32.32 2.32 13.37
CA GLN A 588 32.53 3.45 12.46
C GLN A 588 31.29 3.82 11.66
N LEU A 589 31.30 5.00 11.03
CA LEU A 589 30.27 5.38 10.07
C LEU A 589 30.42 4.58 8.77
N THR A 590 29.31 4.02 8.29
CA THR A 590 29.21 3.25 7.05
C THR A 590 28.50 4.05 5.96
N PRO A 591 28.76 3.79 4.67
CA PRO A 591 27.98 4.39 3.58
C PRO A 591 26.49 4.10 3.73
N VAL A 592 25.62 5.08 3.48
CA VAL A 592 24.17 4.88 3.58
C VAL A 592 23.58 4.35 2.27
N ALA A 593 23.79 5.08 1.17
CA ALA A 593 23.18 4.74 -0.12
C ALA A 593 23.72 3.40 -0.66
N ASN A 594 22.82 2.46 -0.94
CA ASN A 594 23.13 1.28 -1.76
C ASN A 594 23.03 1.67 -3.24
N TYR A 595 21.92 2.30 -3.62
CA TYR A 595 21.69 2.83 -4.96
C TYR A 595 21.14 4.26 -4.95
N LEU A 596 21.37 4.97 -6.05
CA LEU A 596 20.82 6.30 -6.33
C LEU A 596 20.30 6.29 -7.75
N VAL A 597 19.10 6.81 -7.94
CA VAL A 597 18.44 6.87 -9.25
C VAL A 597 17.80 8.24 -9.46
N ASP A 598 17.92 8.77 -10.67
CA ASP A 598 17.33 10.04 -11.09
C ASP A 598 16.26 9.82 -12.18
N GLY A 599 15.81 10.91 -12.81
CA GLY A 599 14.67 10.92 -13.75
C GLY A 599 14.62 9.78 -14.78
N PRO A 600 15.63 9.58 -15.65
CA PRO A 600 15.64 8.50 -16.64
C PRO A 600 15.46 7.11 -16.05
N THR A 601 16.10 6.83 -14.91
CA THR A 601 16.00 5.53 -14.25
C THR A 601 14.68 5.41 -13.50
N LEU A 602 14.23 6.43 -12.78
CA LEU A 602 12.91 6.48 -12.14
C LEU A 602 11.79 6.19 -13.15
N LYS A 603 11.88 6.72 -14.37
CA LYS A 603 10.95 6.36 -15.45
C LYS A 603 11.00 4.88 -15.81
N ALA A 604 12.19 4.29 -15.89
CA ALA A 604 12.35 2.87 -16.18
C ALA A 604 11.73 1.96 -15.10
N LEU A 605 11.77 2.43 -13.85
CA LEU A 605 11.23 1.77 -12.66
C LEU A 605 9.73 1.98 -12.43
N HIS A 606 9.04 2.69 -13.33
CA HIS A 606 7.62 3.06 -13.17
C HIS A 606 7.36 3.98 -11.97
N MET A 607 8.29 4.91 -11.70
CA MET A 607 8.21 5.88 -10.60
C MET A 607 7.94 7.33 -11.06
N ILE A 608 7.67 7.55 -12.36
CA ILE A 608 7.26 8.87 -12.89
C ILE A 608 5.86 8.76 -13.49
N ASN A 609 4.87 9.29 -12.79
CA ASN A 609 3.46 9.21 -13.18
C ASN A 609 3.02 10.34 -14.14
N ALA A 610 1.73 10.33 -14.49
CA ALA A 610 1.13 11.28 -15.43
C ALA A 610 1.02 12.73 -14.91
N ASP A 611 1.24 12.97 -13.62
CA ASP A 611 1.18 14.27 -12.99
C ASP A 611 2.60 14.80 -12.68
N PRO A 612 3.11 15.78 -13.44
CA PRO A 612 4.46 16.30 -13.24
C PRO A 612 4.63 16.95 -11.87
N GLN A 613 3.56 17.36 -11.18
CA GLN A 613 3.66 17.93 -9.83
C GLN A 613 4.01 16.89 -8.77
N ARG A 614 3.88 15.59 -9.06
CA ARG A 614 4.21 14.50 -8.13
C ARG A 614 5.59 13.89 -8.36
N THR A 615 6.31 14.36 -9.39
CA THR A 615 7.60 13.79 -9.78
C THR A 615 8.70 14.30 -8.84
N MET A 616 9.24 13.40 -8.02
CA MET A 616 10.41 13.67 -7.17
C MET A 616 11.64 14.05 -8.00
N SER A 617 12.64 14.64 -7.36
CA SER A 617 13.89 15.03 -8.02
C SER A 617 14.81 13.83 -8.27
N PHE A 618 14.99 12.95 -7.27
CA PHE A 618 15.73 11.70 -7.35
C PHE A 618 15.36 10.81 -6.14
N THR A 619 15.73 9.52 -6.16
CA THR A 619 15.52 8.59 -5.04
C THR A 619 16.84 7.97 -4.60
N MET A 620 17.04 7.85 -3.29
CA MET A 620 18.11 7.06 -2.71
C MET A 620 17.53 5.76 -2.17
N PHE A 621 17.98 4.63 -2.68
CA PHE A 621 17.74 3.32 -2.05
C PHE A 621 18.88 3.05 -1.08
N SER A 622 18.59 3.02 0.21
CA SER A 622 19.58 2.91 1.26
C SER A 622 19.97 1.46 1.53
N LYS A 623 20.73 1.21 2.60
CA LYS A 623 20.84 -0.13 3.15
C LYS A 623 19.58 -0.43 3.96
N PRO A 624 19.08 -1.67 3.95
CA PRO A 624 17.73 -1.98 4.40
C PRO A 624 17.50 -1.84 5.92
N ASP A 625 18.52 -1.49 6.72
CA ASP A 625 18.40 -1.21 8.16
C ASP A 625 17.89 0.21 8.47
N TYR A 626 17.98 1.14 7.52
CA TYR A 626 17.76 2.58 7.79
C TYR A 626 16.31 3.02 7.60
N TYR A 627 15.91 4.02 8.39
CA TYR A 627 14.70 4.82 8.15
C TYR A 627 15.02 6.31 8.26
N PHE A 628 14.55 7.13 7.31
CA PHE A 628 14.86 8.56 7.26
C PHE A 628 13.63 9.45 7.40
N GLN A 629 13.81 10.55 8.11
CA GLN A 629 12.82 11.63 8.24
C GLN A 629 13.53 12.99 8.36
N THR A 630 12.81 14.11 8.26
CA THR A 630 13.42 15.47 8.28
C THR A 630 13.59 16.10 9.67
N PHE A 631 13.22 15.37 10.72
CA PHE A 631 13.41 15.75 12.13
C PHE A 631 13.94 14.57 12.94
N SER A 632 14.38 14.81 14.18
CA SER A 632 14.93 13.72 15.01
C SER A 632 13.87 12.66 15.34
N PRO A 633 14.13 11.36 15.07
CA PRO A 633 13.28 10.26 15.53
C PRO A 633 13.45 9.96 17.03
N CYS A 634 14.32 10.69 17.73
CA CYS A 634 14.81 10.34 19.04
C CYS A 634 14.51 11.42 20.08
N PRO A 635 14.29 11.05 21.35
CA PRO A 635 14.16 12.02 22.43
C PRO A 635 15.46 12.82 22.65
N GLY A 636 15.32 14.03 23.17
CA GLY A 636 16.46 14.84 23.58
C GLY A 636 17.25 15.41 22.38
N LYS A 637 18.58 15.36 22.48
CA LYS A 637 19.47 15.95 21.45
C LYS A 637 19.89 14.97 20.36
N SER A 638 19.65 13.68 20.57
CA SER A 638 19.99 12.65 19.59
C SER A 638 19.34 12.97 18.24
N GLN A 639 20.01 12.60 17.16
CA GLN A 639 19.57 12.83 15.77
C GLN A 639 19.38 11.53 15.01
N GLY A 640 19.61 10.40 15.68
CA GLY A 640 19.40 9.07 15.16
C GLY A 640 19.50 8.04 16.28
N CYS A 641 18.64 7.03 16.22
CA CYS A 641 18.49 6.04 17.26
C CYS A 641 18.12 4.69 16.66
N LEU A 642 18.57 3.65 17.33
CA LEU A 642 17.96 2.34 17.20
C LEU A 642 16.59 2.42 17.85
N ASN A 643 15.52 2.14 17.11
CA ASN A 643 14.16 2.29 17.58
C ASN A 643 13.43 0.95 17.54
N ASP A 644 13.33 0.27 18.67
CA ASP A 644 12.63 -1.01 18.82
C ASP A 644 11.11 -0.94 18.66
N ALA A 645 10.55 0.26 18.52
CA ALA A 645 9.16 0.42 18.13
C ALA A 645 8.88 -0.18 16.75
N PHE A 646 9.91 -0.23 15.89
CA PHE A 646 9.85 -0.73 14.52
C PHE A 646 11.12 -1.54 14.25
N ALA A 647 11.01 -2.74 13.70
CA ALA A 647 12.17 -3.58 13.40
C ALA A 647 12.11 -4.23 12.03
N TRP A 648 11.09 -3.89 11.24
CA TRP A 648 10.80 -4.49 9.96
C TRP A 648 10.66 -3.37 8.95
N ILE A 649 11.69 -3.23 8.11
CA ILE A 649 11.86 -2.11 7.20
C ILE A 649 11.44 -2.52 5.80
N HIS A 650 10.56 -1.76 5.20
CA HIS A 650 10.11 -1.96 3.82
C HIS A 650 10.48 -0.75 2.95
N GLY A 651 10.18 -0.84 1.65
CA GLY A 651 10.42 0.23 0.66
C GLY A 651 11.76 0.21 -0.07
N ASP A 652 12.82 -0.39 0.51
CA ASP A 652 14.14 -0.36 -0.12
C ASP A 652 14.33 -1.39 -1.24
N TYR A 653 15.34 -1.17 -2.09
CA TYR A 653 15.64 -2.10 -3.20
C TYR A 653 16.48 -3.29 -2.70
N SER A 654 15.80 -4.25 -2.09
CA SER A 654 16.35 -5.51 -1.56
C SER A 654 15.42 -6.69 -1.87
N ASN A 655 15.96 -7.91 -1.88
CA ASN A 655 15.16 -9.08 -2.27
C ASN A 655 14.25 -9.57 -1.14
N ASP A 656 14.67 -9.44 0.11
CA ASP A 656 13.88 -9.78 1.29
C ASP A 656 12.63 -8.91 1.42
N ILE A 657 12.68 -7.64 0.99
CA ILE A 657 11.50 -6.77 0.83
C ILE A 657 10.75 -7.09 -0.47
N GLY A 658 11.49 -7.12 -1.59
CA GLY A 658 10.94 -7.14 -2.94
C GLY A 658 10.34 -8.47 -3.40
N GLN A 659 10.85 -9.60 -2.91
CA GLN A 659 10.43 -10.95 -3.31
C GLN A 659 9.39 -11.50 -2.33
N THR A 660 8.13 -11.43 -2.73
CA THR A 660 6.99 -12.00 -2.03
C THR A 660 6.70 -13.43 -2.53
N TRP A 661 5.45 -13.87 -2.38
CA TRP A 661 4.95 -15.15 -2.86
C TRP A 661 3.50 -15.00 -3.30
N LEU A 662 3.03 -15.89 -4.17
CA LEU A 662 1.64 -15.91 -4.64
C LEU A 662 1.09 -17.33 -4.61
N GLY A 663 0.07 -17.56 -3.78
CA GLY A 663 -0.72 -18.77 -3.75
C GLY A 663 -2.01 -18.62 -4.55
N MET A 664 -2.26 -19.53 -5.50
CA MET A 664 -3.56 -19.64 -6.16
C MET A 664 -4.07 -21.07 -6.08
N ALA A 665 -5.35 -21.24 -5.70
CA ALA A 665 -6.02 -22.54 -5.61
C ALA A 665 -7.47 -22.45 -6.08
N GLY A 666 -7.95 -23.41 -6.87
CA GLY A 666 -9.33 -23.41 -7.35
C GLY A 666 -9.49 -24.01 -8.75
N PRO A 667 -10.70 -23.97 -9.32
CA PRO A 667 -10.97 -24.48 -10.67
C PRO A 667 -10.09 -23.77 -11.70
N GLY A 668 -9.45 -24.55 -12.57
CA GLY A 668 -8.56 -24.03 -13.62
C GLY A 668 -7.10 -23.78 -13.21
N VAL A 669 -6.76 -23.91 -11.92
CA VAL A 669 -5.38 -23.82 -11.43
C VAL A 669 -4.77 -25.24 -11.31
N LYS A 670 -3.46 -25.38 -11.55
CA LYS A 670 -2.73 -26.63 -11.32
C LYS A 670 -2.60 -26.91 -9.81
N ASN A 671 -2.59 -28.18 -9.43
CA ASN A 671 -2.44 -28.61 -8.04
C ASN A 671 -1.03 -29.15 -7.77
N GLY A 672 -0.55 -28.95 -6.54
CA GLY A 672 0.44 -29.81 -5.90
C GLY A 672 1.90 -29.41 -6.08
N ALA A 673 2.22 -28.11 -6.13
CA ALA A 673 3.60 -27.66 -6.25
C ALA A 673 3.88 -26.32 -5.57
N ILE A 674 5.07 -26.22 -5.00
CA ILE A 674 5.77 -24.95 -4.86
C ILE A 674 6.54 -24.75 -6.17
N ASP A 675 6.38 -23.60 -6.79
CA ASP A 675 7.12 -23.21 -7.99
C ASP A 675 8.14 -22.12 -7.63
N ASP A 676 9.39 -22.55 -7.54
CA ASP A 676 10.56 -21.70 -7.26
C ASP A 676 11.25 -21.20 -8.54
N THR A 677 10.60 -21.34 -9.70
CA THR A 677 11.19 -21.07 -11.01
C THR A 677 10.49 -19.97 -11.78
N THR A 678 9.15 -19.92 -11.74
CA THR A 678 8.36 -18.94 -12.47
C THR A 678 8.48 -17.56 -11.83
N TRP A 679 9.11 -16.63 -12.55
CA TRP A 679 9.25 -15.23 -12.13
C TRP A 679 7.98 -14.45 -12.50
N THR A 680 7.37 -13.79 -11.52
CA THR A 680 6.13 -13.01 -11.67
C THR A 680 6.17 -11.79 -10.76
N ASP A 681 5.29 -10.82 -10.98
CA ASP A 681 5.03 -9.77 -9.99
C ASP A 681 3.53 -9.51 -9.85
N HIS A 682 3.17 -8.64 -8.90
CA HIS A 682 1.79 -8.27 -8.59
C HIS A 682 0.93 -7.96 -9.83
N THR A 683 1.52 -7.35 -10.86
CA THR A 683 0.75 -6.94 -12.03
C THR A 683 0.18 -8.12 -12.81
N ASP A 684 0.78 -9.32 -12.65
CA ASP A 684 0.38 -10.56 -13.31
C ASP A 684 -0.89 -11.20 -12.71
N ILE A 685 -1.34 -10.75 -11.53
CA ILE A 685 -2.50 -11.32 -10.81
C ILE A 685 -3.80 -11.09 -11.60
N VAL A 686 -4.14 -9.84 -11.90
CA VAL A 686 -5.39 -9.45 -12.58
C VAL A 686 -5.59 -10.14 -13.93
N PRO A 687 -4.64 -10.13 -14.88
CA PRO A 687 -4.83 -10.82 -16.16
C PRO A 687 -4.99 -12.35 -15.98
N THR A 688 -4.36 -12.93 -14.96
CA THR A 688 -4.49 -14.35 -14.62
C THR A 688 -5.87 -14.67 -14.05
N VAL A 689 -6.35 -13.88 -13.08
CA VAL A 689 -7.69 -14.01 -12.50
C VAL A 689 -8.76 -13.83 -13.57
N ASN A 690 -8.69 -12.79 -14.41
CA ASN A 690 -9.64 -12.58 -15.50
C ASN A 690 -9.64 -13.74 -16.49
N THR A 691 -8.49 -14.36 -16.77
CA THR A 691 -8.41 -15.57 -17.60
C THR A 691 -9.13 -16.76 -16.96
N LEU A 692 -8.91 -17.01 -15.67
CA LEU A 692 -9.56 -18.10 -14.93
C LEU A 692 -11.08 -17.92 -14.85
N LEU A 693 -11.53 -16.68 -14.73
CA LEU A 693 -12.94 -16.31 -14.65
C LEU A 693 -13.60 -16.08 -16.01
N GLY A 694 -12.86 -16.16 -17.12
CA GLY A 694 -13.37 -15.85 -18.46
C GLY A 694 -13.91 -14.43 -18.60
N LEU A 695 -13.45 -13.50 -17.76
CA LEU A 695 -13.85 -12.09 -17.78
C LEU A 695 -12.94 -11.31 -18.72
N LYS A 696 -13.51 -10.28 -19.34
CA LYS A 696 -12.79 -9.38 -20.24
C LYS A 696 -12.42 -8.12 -19.46
N PRO A 697 -11.12 -7.75 -19.38
CA PRO A 697 -10.72 -6.51 -18.75
C PRO A 697 -11.13 -5.30 -19.60
N ASP A 698 -11.33 -4.17 -18.94
CA ASP A 698 -11.74 -2.91 -19.57
C ASP A 698 -10.55 -2.03 -19.98
N TYR A 699 -9.35 -2.43 -19.57
CA TYR A 699 -8.07 -1.83 -19.89
C TYR A 699 -6.98 -2.90 -19.99
N GLN A 700 -5.83 -2.50 -20.51
CA GLN A 700 -4.67 -3.38 -20.68
C GLN A 700 -3.77 -3.31 -19.43
N ALA A 701 -3.80 -4.36 -18.61
CA ALA A 701 -2.93 -4.53 -17.44
C ALA A 701 -1.45 -4.62 -17.85
N ASP A 702 -0.52 -4.17 -16.99
CA ASP A 702 0.93 -4.23 -17.22
C ASP A 702 1.53 -5.61 -16.94
N GLY A 703 0.78 -6.49 -16.29
CA GLY A 703 1.18 -7.88 -16.15
C GLY A 703 0.77 -8.76 -17.33
N ARG A 704 1.21 -10.01 -17.26
CA ARG A 704 0.84 -11.08 -18.18
C ARG A 704 0.12 -12.20 -17.45
N VAL A 705 -0.56 -13.05 -18.21
CA VAL A 705 -1.15 -14.28 -17.67
C VAL A 705 -0.04 -15.23 -17.24
N ILE A 706 -0.14 -15.77 -16.02
CA ILE A 706 0.78 -16.77 -15.48
C ILE A 706 0.36 -18.16 -16.00
N ALA A 707 0.67 -18.46 -17.25
CA ALA A 707 0.26 -19.72 -17.87
C ALA A 707 0.83 -20.98 -17.18
N GLN A 708 1.97 -20.82 -16.48
CA GLN A 708 2.68 -21.88 -15.78
C GLN A 708 1.82 -22.54 -14.69
N ILE A 709 0.89 -21.79 -14.08
CA ILE A 709 0.01 -22.29 -13.01
C ILE A 709 -1.38 -22.71 -13.51
N LEU A 710 -1.69 -22.53 -14.80
CA LEU A 710 -3.01 -22.84 -15.35
C LEU A 710 -3.13 -24.30 -15.77
N HIS A 711 -4.25 -24.94 -15.43
CA HIS A 711 -4.59 -26.25 -15.97
C HIS A 711 -4.67 -26.18 -17.52
N PRO A 712 -4.25 -27.22 -18.27
CA PRO A 712 -4.24 -27.18 -19.74
C PRO A 712 -5.56 -26.77 -20.40
N SER A 713 -6.71 -27.09 -19.79
CA SER A 713 -8.05 -26.69 -20.26
C SER A 713 -8.30 -25.18 -20.26
N VAL A 714 -7.56 -24.44 -19.42
CA VAL A 714 -7.61 -22.97 -19.30
C VAL A 714 -6.44 -22.32 -20.04
N ALA A 715 -5.22 -22.89 -19.93
CA ALA A 715 -4.02 -22.36 -20.57
C ALA A 715 -4.19 -22.20 -22.10
N ARG A 716 -4.89 -23.14 -22.75
CA ARG A 716 -5.33 -23.08 -24.17
C ARG A 716 -4.26 -22.49 -25.11
N GLY A 717 -3.05 -23.05 -25.19
CA GLY A 717 -1.99 -22.60 -26.12
C GLY A 717 -1.08 -21.50 -25.60
N ARG A 718 -1.24 -21.08 -24.33
CA ARG A 718 -0.32 -20.17 -23.61
C ARG A 718 0.83 -20.91 -22.91
N ASP A 719 0.92 -22.22 -23.11
CA ASP A 719 1.93 -23.12 -22.55
C ASP A 719 3.01 -23.52 -23.56
N GLY A 720 2.98 -22.95 -24.78
CA GLY A 720 4.02 -23.14 -25.79
C GLY A 720 5.32 -22.40 -25.45
N GLU A 721 6.46 -22.97 -25.84
CA GLU A 721 7.81 -22.45 -25.54
C GLU A 721 7.98 -20.96 -25.88
N ALA A 722 7.53 -20.53 -27.06
CA ALA A 722 7.62 -19.13 -27.49
C ALA A 722 6.79 -18.17 -26.62
N HIS A 723 5.60 -18.60 -26.18
CA HIS A 723 4.75 -17.79 -25.30
C HIS A 723 5.39 -17.64 -23.92
N THR A 724 5.80 -18.76 -23.31
CA THR A 724 6.49 -18.77 -22.01
C THR A 724 7.74 -17.91 -22.05
N ARG A 725 8.60 -18.11 -23.06
CA ARG A 725 9.87 -17.37 -23.19
C ARG A 725 9.66 -15.88 -23.43
N LEU A 726 8.66 -15.48 -24.22
CA LEU A 726 8.30 -14.07 -24.40
C LEU A 726 7.82 -13.47 -23.08
N GLY A 727 6.96 -14.19 -22.35
CA GLY A 727 6.46 -13.75 -21.05
C GLY A 727 7.57 -13.59 -20.00
N ASP A 728 8.49 -14.53 -19.91
CA ASP A 728 9.62 -14.47 -18.97
C ASP A 728 10.53 -13.28 -19.30
N LEU A 729 10.89 -13.10 -20.58
CA LEU A 729 11.71 -11.97 -21.01
C LEU A 729 11.00 -10.63 -20.81
N TYR A 730 9.69 -10.57 -21.08
CA TYR A 730 8.88 -9.39 -20.83
C TYR A 730 8.99 -8.93 -19.37
N LYS A 731 8.88 -9.87 -18.41
CA LYS A 731 9.04 -9.52 -17.00
C LYS A 731 10.45 -9.04 -16.66
N GLN A 732 11.48 -9.67 -17.21
CA GLN A 732 12.87 -9.24 -16.99
C GLN A 732 13.18 -7.85 -17.59
N LEU A 733 12.42 -7.41 -18.60
CA LEU A 733 12.53 -6.09 -19.21
C LEU A 733 11.65 -5.02 -18.53
N ASN A 734 10.44 -5.40 -18.10
CA ASN A 734 9.41 -4.43 -17.71
C ASN A 734 9.22 -4.30 -16.21
N ALA A 735 9.52 -5.32 -15.40
CA ALA A 735 9.29 -5.24 -13.97
C ALA A 735 10.35 -4.41 -13.24
N PRO A 736 10.00 -3.70 -12.14
CA PRO A 736 10.97 -2.92 -11.35
C PRO A 736 12.10 -3.76 -10.72
N TYR A 737 11.84 -5.02 -10.42
CA TYR A 737 12.84 -6.00 -9.94
C TYR A 737 13.44 -6.86 -11.07
N GLY A 738 13.11 -6.57 -12.34
CA GLY A 738 13.67 -7.27 -13.50
C GLY A 738 15.13 -6.91 -13.78
N ALA A 739 15.84 -7.79 -14.49
CA ALA A 739 17.26 -7.60 -14.81
C ALA A 739 17.56 -6.29 -15.58
N PHE A 740 16.64 -5.81 -16.40
CA PHE A 740 16.79 -4.52 -17.10
C PHE A 740 16.81 -3.34 -16.13
N ALA A 741 15.81 -3.29 -15.23
CA ALA A 741 15.71 -2.27 -14.19
C ALA A 741 16.95 -2.28 -13.29
N HIS A 742 17.38 -3.46 -12.82
CA HIS A 742 18.60 -3.61 -12.02
C HIS A 742 19.84 -3.02 -12.69
N ALA A 743 20.04 -3.31 -13.98
CA ALA A 743 21.18 -2.78 -14.72
C ALA A 743 21.15 -1.25 -14.80
N LEU A 744 19.97 -0.64 -14.99
CA LEU A 744 19.84 0.82 -15.02
C LEU A 744 20.08 1.45 -13.64
N ILE A 745 19.60 0.82 -12.56
CA ILE A 745 19.88 1.24 -11.18
C ILE A 745 21.39 1.29 -10.92
N VAL A 746 22.12 0.24 -11.30
CA VAL A 746 23.59 0.17 -11.15
C VAL A 746 24.29 1.25 -11.98
N ALA A 747 23.88 1.42 -13.24
CA ALA A 747 24.45 2.43 -14.14
C ALA A 747 24.22 3.86 -13.64
N SER A 748 22.99 4.19 -13.22
CA SER A 748 22.63 5.52 -12.70
C SER A 748 23.35 5.81 -11.39
N THR A 749 23.46 4.82 -10.50
CA THR A 749 24.23 4.97 -9.25
C THR A 749 25.70 5.34 -9.53
N ALA A 750 26.33 4.67 -10.51
CA ALA A 750 27.70 4.99 -10.91
C ALA A 750 27.81 6.37 -11.57
N ALA A 751 26.85 6.71 -12.44
CA ALA A 751 26.76 8.01 -13.13
C ALA A 751 26.62 9.17 -12.13
N ILE A 752 25.72 9.04 -11.16
CA ILE A 752 25.51 10.03 -10.10
C ILE A 752 26.79 10.28 -9.32
N LYS A 753 27.60 9.24 -9.06
CA LYS A 753 28.90 9.35 -8.37
C LYS A 753 30.01 9.95 -9.25
N ALA A 754 29.89 9.94 -10.56
CA ALA A 754 30.88 10.44 -11.53
C ALA A 754 30.77 11.96 -11.84
N ASP A 755 31.71 12.53 -12.61
CA ASP A 755 31.61 13.92 -13.07
C ASP A 755 30.38 14.18 -13.98
N ASP A 756 30.02 15.45 -14.17
CA ASP A 756 28.81 15.84 -14.90
C ASP A 756 28.81 15.41 -16.37
N ALA A 757 29.99 15.28 -17.01
CA ALA A 757 30.07 14.84 -18.39
C ALA A 757 29.77 13.33 -18.50
N THR A 758 30.30 12.54 -17.57
CA THR A 758 30.03 11.10 -17.46
C THR A 758 28.57 10.87 -17.08
N TYR A 759 28.05 11.61 -16.09
CA TYR A 759 26.65 11.57 -15.69
C TYR A 759 25.72 11.82 -16.88
N LEU A 760 25.90 12.94 -17.59
CA LEU A 760 25.08 13.27 -18.76
C LEU A 760 25.16 12.19 -19.84
N SER A 761 26.36 11.66 -20.11
CA SER A 761 26.53 10.62 -21.12
C SER A 761 25.82 9.31 -20.78
N VAL A 762 25.84 8.90 -19.51
CA VAL A 762 25.18 7.68 -19.05
C VAL A 762 23.67 7.88 -19.01
N GLU A 763 23.18 8.97 -18.43
CA GLU A 763 21.74 9.22 -18.31
C GLU A 763 21.04 9.40 -19.67
N LEU A 764 21.73 9.97 -20.67
CA LEU A 764 21.24 9.97 -22.06
C LEU A 764 21.09 8.55 -22.64
N LYS A 765 21.99 7.62 -22.30
CA LYS A 765 21.89 6.22 -22.72
C LYS A 765 20.76 5.51 -21.98
N ILE A 766 20.60 5.76 -20.68
CA ILE A 766 19.49 5.25 -19.89
C ILE A 766 18.17 5.70 -20.51
N GLN A 767 17.99 7.00 -20.78
CA GLN A 767 16.80 7.52 -21.45
C GLN A 767 16.51 6.81 -22.79
N ALA A 768 17.54 6.61 -23.61
CA ALA A 768 17.39 5.93 -24.90
C ALA A 768 17.01 4.45 -24.74
N LEU A 769 17.56 3.75 -23.75
CA LEU A 769 17.23 2.36 -23.43
C LEU A 769 15.82 2.26 -22.87
N THR A 770 15.42 3.13 -21.95
CA THR A 770 14.05 3.19 -21.39
C THR A 770 13.03 3.40 -22.49
N THR A 771 13.29 4.32 -23.43
CA THR A 771 12.39 4.58 -24.57
C THR A 771 12.24 3.35 -25.48
N GLN A 772 13.34 2.64 -25.74
CA GLN A 772 13.31 1.39 -26.50
C GLN A 772 12.57 0.28 -25.74
N ARG A 773 12.77 0.20 -24.41
CA ARG A 773 12.07 -0.74 -23.53
C ARG A 773 10.58 -0.49 -23.57
N ASP A 774 10.11 0.74 -23.37
CA ASP A 774 8.68 1.08 -23.33
C ASP A 774 7.99 0.66 -24.65
N ALA A 775 8.61 0.98 -25.79
CA ALA A 775 8.09 0.61 -27.12
C ALA A 775 8.06 -0.92 -27.34
N LEU A 776 9.11 -1.63 -26.93
CA LEU A 776 9.20 -3.07 -27.08
C LEU A 776 8.25 -3.80 -26.12
N ALA A 777 8.19 -3.37 -24.86
CA ALA A 777 7.32 -3.90 -23.82
C ALA A 777 5.84 -3.79 -24.24
N GLN A 778 5.44 -2.67 -24.86
CA GLN A 778 4.08 -2.54 -25.40
C GLN A 778 3.80 -3.58 -26.50
N GLN A 779 4.73 -3.81 -27.44
CA GLN A 779 4.56 -4.83 -28.48
C GLN A 779 4.51 -6.26 -27.91
N MET A 780 5.35 -6.55 -26.90
CA MET A 780 5.32 -7.84 -26.20
C MET A 780 3.99 -8.04 -25.49
N LYS A 781 3.50 -7.01 -24.79
CA LYS A 781 2.22 -7.01 -24.10
C LYS A 781 1.05 -7.24 -25.07
N ASP A 782 1.02 -6.54 -26.20
CA ASP A 782 0.01 -6.74 -27.25
C ASP A 782 -0.02 -8.19 -27.80
N VAL A 783 1.14 -8.84 -27.89
CA VAL A 783 1.26 -10.24 -28.33
C VAL A 783 0.82 -11.21 -27.23
N LEU A 784 1.22 -10.97 -25.97
CA LEU A 784 0.89 -11.79 -24.79
C LEU A 784 -0.57 -11.67 -24.36
N ASP A 785 -1.22 -10.55 -24.69
CA ASP A 785 -2.55 -10.21 -24.24
C ASP A 785 -3.60 -11.28 -24.57
N PRO A 786 -4.48 -11.60 -23.60
CA PRO A 786 -5.51 -12.61 -23.78
C PRO A 786 -6.54 -12.16 -24.82
N GLN A 787 -6.52 -12.78 -26.00
CA GLN A 787 -7.53 -12.52 -27.04
C GLN A 787 -8.81 -13.37 -26.83
N PRO A 788 -10.00 -12.85 -27.19
CA PRO A 788 -11.25 -13.61 -27.14
C PRO A 788 -11.19 -14.88 -28.02
N VAL A 789 -11.83 -15.95 -27.59
CA VAL A 789 -11.92 -17.21 -28.35
C VAL A 789 -12.94 -17.03 -29.47
N GLY A 790 -12.53 -17.23 -30.73
CA GLY A 790 -13.40 -17.14 -31.91
C GLY A 790 -12.77 -17.75 -33.17
N GLU A 791 -13.54 -17.85 -34.27
CA GLU A 791 -13.08 -18.42 -35.55
C GLU A 791 -11.80 -17.73 -36.08
N GLY A 792 -10.87 -18.51 -36.66
CA GLY A 792 -9.55 -18.03 -37.12
C GLY A 792 -8.47 -17.91 -36.03
N ARG A 793 -8.70 -18.50 -34.85
CA ARG A 793 -7.73 -18.49 -33.74
C ARG A 793 -6.40 -19.12 -34.12
N ASP A 794 -6.42 -20.30 -34.75
CA ASP A 794 -5.21 -21.06 -35.04
C ASP A 794 -4.25 -20.31 -35.97
N GLU A 795 -4.79 -19.60 -36.97
CA GLU A 795 -3.99 -18.75 -37.87
C GLU A 795 -3.41 -17.52 -37.14
N ARG A 796 -4.17 -16.91 -36.22
CA ARG A 796 -3.69 -15.80 -35.38
C ARG A 796 -2.67 -16.25 -34.33
N ASP A 797 -2.78 -17.47 -33.83
CA ASP A 797 -1.84 -18.06 -32.87
C ASP A 797 -0.53 -18.44 -33.58
N GLU A 798 -0.58 -19.00 -34.80
CA GLU A 798 0.61 -19.27 -35.62
C GLU A 798 1.34 -17.97 -36.02
N ALA A 799 0.62 -16.91 -36.41
CA ALA A 799 1.24 -15.62 -36.74
C ALA A 799 1.96 -14.96 -35.54
N ARG A 800 1.50 -15.24 -34.31
CA ARG A 800 2.07 -14.68 -33.08
C ARG A 800 3.19 -15.56 -32.52
N PHE A 801 2.94 -16.85 -32.37
CA PHE A 801 3.75 -17.80 -31.62
C PHE A 801 4.34 -18.94 -32.44
N GLY A 802 4.08 -18.99 -33.76
CA GLY A 802 4.73 -19.93 -34.66
C GLY A 802 6.23 -19.67 -34.81
N PRO A 803 6.99 -20.56 -35.46
CA PRO A 803 8.45 -20.47 -35.59
C PRO A 803 8.97 -19.18 -36.25
N ASN A 804 8.16 -18.56 -37.10
CA ASN A 804 8.42 -17.26 -37.73
C ASN A 804 7.46 -16.17 -37.26
N GLY A 805 6.76 -16.41 -36.14
CA GLY A 805 5.79 -15.49 -35.57
C GLY A 805 6.44 -14.28 -34.91
N HIS A 806 5.63 -13.25 -34.66
CA HIS A 806 6.10 -11.98 -34.11
C HIS A 806 6.83 -12.14 -32.75
N SER A 807 6.41 -13.10 -31.91
CA SER A 807 7.06 -13.37 -30.61
C SER A 807 8.55 -13.70 -30.72
N VAL A 808 8.98 -14.46 -31.75
CA VAL A 808 10.40 -14.85 -31.92
C VAL A 808 11.26 -13.62 -32.24
N GLN A 809 10.73 -12.70 -33.04
CA GLN A 809 11.39 -11.42 -33.32
C GLN A 809 11.54 -10.59 -32.04
N LEU A 810 10.43 -10.41 -31.30
CA LEU A 810 10.42 -9.63 -30.07
C LEU A 810 11.36 -10.22 -29.00
N ILE A 811 11.45 -11.54 -28.90
CA ILE A 811 12.41 -12.22 -28.03
C ILE A 811 13.86 -11.84 -28.40
N GLY A 812 14.20 -11.88 -29.69
CA GLY A 812 15.53 -11.51 -30.17
C GLY A 812 15.88 -10.03 -29.92
N GLU A 813 14.92 -9.13 -30.10
CA GLU A 813 15.08 -7.70 -29.78
C GLU A 813 15.23 -7.47 -28.27
N GLY A 814 14.44 -8.16 -27.45
CA GLY A 814 14.48 -8.04 -26.01
C GLY A 814 15.81 -8.49 -25.40
N PHE A 815 16.38 -9.60 -25.87
CA PHE A 815 17.71 -10.02 -25.41
C PHE A 815 18.81 -9.01 -25.78
N LYS A 816 18.74 -8.38 -26.95
CA LYS A 816 19.70 -7.33 -27.34
C LYS A 816 19.57 -6.11 -26.44
N LEU A 817 18.33 -5.70 -26.14
CA LEU A 817 18.08 -4.55 -25.28
C LEU A 817 18.56 -4.81 -23.85
N LEU A 818 18.28 -6.00 -23.30
CA LEU A 818 18.76 -6.42 -21.99
C LEU A 818 20.29 -6.44 -21.93
N ALA A 819 20.95 -7.02 -22.93
CA ALA A 819 22.41 -7.04 -23.01
C ALA A 819 23.02 -5.63 -23.11
N ALA A 820 22.35 -4.69 -23.80
CA ALA A 820 22.78 -3.30 -23.86
C ALA A 820 22.70 -2.59 -22.51
N ALA A 821 21.63 -2.84 -21.73
CA ALA A 821 21.51 -2.32 -20.37
C ALA A 821 22.57 -2.91 -19.43
N GLN A 822 22.77 -4.24 -19.47
CA GLN A 822 23.81 -4.91 -18.68
C GLN A 822 25.21 -4.41 -19.03
N SER A 823 25.51 -4.24 -20.32
CA SER A 823 26.78 -3.67 -20.78
C SER A 823 26.99 -2.23 -20.30
N LEU A 824 25.93 -1.42 -20.16
CA LEU A 824 26.02 -0.07 -19.62
C LEU A 824 26.36 -0.10 -18.12
N ALA A 825 25.83 -1.08 -17.39
CA ALA A 825 26.09 -1.32 -15.97
C ALA A 825 27.44 -2.00 -15.68
N GLY A 826 28.07 -2.61 -16.69
CA GLY A 826 29.28 -3.43 -16.52
C GLY A 826 29.00 -4.82 -15.94
N LEU A 827 27.80 -5.37 -16.19
CA LEU A 827 27.32 -6.69 -15.73
C LEU A 827 27.42 -7.78 -16.80
#